data_AF-A0A5B7SWN8-F1
#
_entry.id   AF-A0A5B7SWN8-F1
#
_cell.length_a   1.000
_cell.length_b   1.000
_cell.length_c   1.000
_cell.angle_alpha   90.00
_cell.angle_beta   90.00
_cell.angle_gamma   90.00
#
_symmetry.space_group_name_H-M   'P 1'
#
loop_
_entity.id
_entity.type
_entity.pdbx_description
1 polymer ?
#
loop_
_entity_poly.entity_id
_entity_poly.type
_entity_poly.pdbx_seq_one_letter_code
_entity_poly.pdbx_strand_id
1 'polypeptide(L)'
;MKARLKRFPMLTILASTLLFVGCNNDDDVSTPPTDMDEMATEVASKTYDLAAVADPDISGTATFITYDNDSTVVNLKLDNTPNGGMHPAHIHFNTAAEGGDIALSLTTVNGDTGESSTNITTLDDGTAITYDGLLEFDGYINVHLSADDLGTLVAQGDIGQNELTAESKTYALGSVDVEDIEGTATFTKRVNGEALAVIELSNTPEDGMHPGHIHMNTAVEGGDIAFTFNPVNGATGISKTNVAGLDDDTAFGYDDVITYDGYINIHLSADELGTLVAQGDIGQNELTTDSKTYALGSVAVEDIEGTATFTKRVNGEALVVIELSNTPEDGMHPGHIHRNTAAEGGDIAFTFNPVNGATGISASNLASLDDDTAFGYDDVLAYDGYINIHLSADELGTLVAQGDIGQNELTGESKEYELASVSNASIFGIVNFAERVNGETLVTIDLEGTTDGDDHPAHIHMGNVANAPGAIIVSLGSVDGGSGSLQTNVTALNGLDGLANTGDAIDYAGMVAIDGYINVHLSIDELATLIAQGDVGANADDDEEDDDEDAVNFDVTNTGTSAYVFDGGGLSAASNPNISLERGKTYTFTVNASGHPFFIKTTQGNTNANAYNDGVTNNGEQTGTVSFTVPMNAPDTLFYNCQFHSSMTGQFNITG
;
A
#
# COMPACT_ATOMS: atom_id res chain seq x y z
N MET A 1 4.50 24.96 40.79
CA MET A 1 5.14 24.09 41.80
C MET A 1 6.61 23.93 41.42
N LYS A 2 7.53 24.29 42.33
CA LYS A 2 9.00 24.13 42.18
C LYS A 2 9.43 22.77 42.76
N ALA A 3 10.22 21.99 42.02
CA ALA A 3 11.19 21.01 42.53
C ALA A 3 11.93 20.35 41.34
N ARG A 4 13.21 19.97 41.37
CA ARG A 4 14.35 20.16 42.28
C ARG A 4 15.59 19.72 41.48
N LEU A 5 16.60 20.58 41.39
CA LEU A 5 17.94 20.27 40.88
C LEU A 5 18.70 19.43 41.94
N LYS A 6 19.38 18.34 41.54
CA LYS A 6 20.36 17.62 42.38
C LYS A 6 21.79 17.95 41.94
N ARG A 7 22.58 18.49 42.87
CA ARG A 7 24.05 18.61 42.82
C ARG A 7 24.67 17.51 43.69
N PHE A 8 25.84 16.98 43.30
CA PHE A 8 26.79 16.28 44.19
C PHE A 8 28.23 16.73 43.89
N PRO A 9 29.18 16.62 44.84
CA PRO A 9 30.19 17.65 45.08
C PRO A 9 31.63 17.31 44.67
N MET A 10 32.36 18.40 44.51
CA MET A 10 33.81 18.62 44.41
C MET A 10 34.57 18.11 45.65
N LEU A 11 35.69 17.40 45.45
CA LEU A 11 36.62 16.98 46.50
C LEU A 11 37.99 17.67 46.36
N THR A 12 38.53 18.01 47.52
CA THR A 12 39.54 19.03 47.79
C THR A 12 40.99 18.54 47.67
N ILE A 13 41.85 19.49 47.28
CA ILE A 13 43.32 19.54 47.24
C ILE A 13 43.97 19.18 48.60
N LEU A 14 45.09 18.44 48.57
CA LEU A 14 46.07 18.38 49.66
C LEU A 14 47.47 18.70 49.14
N ALA A 15 47.99 19.86 49.53
CA ALA A 15 49.38 20.27 49.37
C ALA A 15 50.20 19.83 50.59
N SER A 16 51.46 19.42 50.39
CA SER A 16 52.46 19.32 51.45
C SER A 16 53.87 19.51 50.89
N THR A 17 54.53 20.53 51.43
CA THR A 17 55.85 21.07 51.09
C THR A 17 57.01 20.43 51.86
N LEU A 18 58.13 20.27 51.15
CA LEU A 18 59.57 20.38 51.52
C LEU A 18 60.16 19.65 52.74
N LEU A 19 61.30 18.97 52.50
CA LEU A 19 62.59 19.27 53.16
C LEU A 19 63.78 18.64 52.39
N PHE A 20 64.84 19.42 52.19
CA PHE A 20 66.13 19.03 51.58
C PHE A 20 67.04 18.32 52.59
N VAL A 21 67.83 17.35 52.11
CA VAL A 21 69.16 16.99 52.65
C VAL A 21 70.09 16.70 51.49
N GLY A 22 71.20 17.43 51.42
CA GLY A 22 72.30 17.18 50.49
C GLY A 22 73.30 16.17 51.04
N CYS A 23 73.92 15.41 50.13
CA CYS A 23 75.22 14.79 50.33
C CYS A 23 76.04 14.96 49.04
N ASN A 24 77.22 15.50 49.24
CA ASN A 24 78.28 15.73 48.27
C ASN A 24 78.99 14.40 47.98
N ASN A 25 79.17 14.03 46.71
CA ASN A 25 80.39 13.36 46.26
C ASN A 25 80.45 13.37 44.73
N ASP A 26 81.50 14.02 44.21
CA ASP A 26 81.97 13.85 42.84
C ASP A 26 82.31 12.37 42.58
N ASP A 27 81.79 11.81 41.50
CA ASP A 27 82.55 10.90 40.65
C ASP A 27 81.93 10.88 39.24
N ASP A 28 82.81 11.13 38.29
CA ASP A 28 82.59 11.32 36.86
C ASP A 28 82.02 10.04 36.22
N VAL A 29 80.72 10.06 35.92
CA VAL A 29 80.11 9.11 34.98
C VAL A 29 79.28 9.94 34.01
N SER A 30 79.78 10.02 32.77
CA SER A 30 79.04 10.50 31.61
C SER A 30 77.73 9.72 31.47
N THR A 31 76.62 10.31 31.92
CA THR A 31 75.28 9.89 31.50
C THR A 31 75.18 10.14 29.99
N PRO A 32 74.80 9.14 29.17
CA PRO A 32 74.46 9.42 27.78
C PRO A 32 73.24 10.36 27.77
N PRO A 33 73.13 11.29 26.81
CA PRO A 33 71.92 12.07 26.65
C PRO A 33 70.79 11.11 26.26
N THR A 34 69.81 10.94 27.16
CA THR A 34 68.49 10.41 26.79
C THR A 34 67.68 11.57 26.24
N ASP A 35 67.96 11.99 25.01
CA ASP A 35 66.93 12.61 24.17
C ASP A 35 66.01 11.46 23.75
N MET A 36 65.06 11.11 24.62
CA MET A 36 63.84 10.48 24.14
C MET A 36 63.02 11.62 23.56
N ASP A 37 63.05 11.74 22.24
CA ASP A 37 62.09 12.53 21.48
C ASP A 37 60.70 12.21 22.03
N GLU A 38 60.02 13.22 22.56
CA GLU A 38 58.69 13.07 23.15
C GLU A 38 57.78 12.64 22.00
N MET A 39 57.41 11.35 21.96
CA MET A 39 56.56 10.86 20.88
C MET A 39 55.24 11.60 20.96
N ALA A 40 54.92 12.34 19.89
CA ALA A 40 53.70 13.12 19.79
C ALA A 40 52.49 12.23 20.04
N THR A 41 51.60 12.64 20.93
CA THR A 41 50.42 11.88 21.31
C THR A 41 49.22 12.27 20.45
N GLU A 42 48.45 11.28 19.98
CA GLU A 42 47.22 11.52 19.22
C GLU A 42 46.23 12.32 20.07
N VAL A 43 45.73 13.42 19.51
CA VAL A 43 44.77 14.33 20.14
C VAL A 43 43.35 14.03 19.66
N ALA A 44 43.17 13.83 18.35
CA ALA A 44 41.88 13.49 17.75
C ALA A 44 42.08 12.77 16.43
N SER A 45 41.07 11.99 16.03
CA SER A 45 41.03 11.35 14.72
C SER A 45 39.60 11.27 14.17
N LYS A 46 39.51 11.22 12.84
CA LYS A 46 38.27 11.07 12.08
C LYS A 46 38.51 10.10 10.93
N THR A 47 37.63 9.12 10.77
CA THR A 47 37.71 8.12 9.72
C THR A 47 36.58 8.30 8.73
N TYR A 48 36.89 8.20 7.45
CA TYR A 48 35.97 8.20 6.31
C TYR A 48 36.08 6.89 5.56
N ASP A 49 34.95 6.37 5.10
CA ASP A 49 34.91 5.16 4.28
C ASP A 49 35.26 5.49 2.82
N LEU A 50 36.02 4.60 2.18
CA LEU A 50 36.35 4.64 0.75
C LEU A 50 35.66 3.45 0.08
N ALA A 51 34.58 3.73 -0.65
CA ALA A 51 33.81 2.73 -1.36
C ALA A 51 34.57 2.21 -2.58
N ALA A 52 34.29 0.95 -2.93
CA ALA A 52 34.79 0.31 -4.14
C ALA A 52 34.29 1.01 -5.41
N VAL A 53 35.13 1.07 -6.46
CA VAL A 53 34.77 1.66 -7.75
C VAL A 53 34.89 0.65 -8.89
N ALA A 54 36.09 0.39 -9.42
CA ALA A 54 36.27 -0.53 -10.55
C ALA A 54 36.27 -2.01 -10.15
N ASP A 55 36.73 -2.32 -8.94
CA ASP A 55 36.78 -3.67 -8.39
C ASP A 55 35.93 -3.71 -7.12
N PRO A 56 34.80 -4.43 -7.10
CA PRO A 56 33.89 -4.47 -5.95
C PRO A 56 34.54 -5.04 -4.68
N ASP A 57 35.67 -5.76 -4.80
CA ASP A 57 36.37 -6.34 -3.66
C ASP A 57 37.36 -5.35 -3.00
N ILE A 58 37.73 -4.24 -3.67
CA ILE A 58 38.69 -3.25 -3.14
C ILE A 58 37.93 -2.07 -2.53
N SER A 59 37.98 -1.95 -1.21
CA SER A 59 37.42 -0.82 -0.45
C SER A 59 38.33 -0.48 0.72
N GLY A 60 38.03 0.56 1.49
CA GLY A 60 38.85 0.86 2.66
C GLY A 60 38.43 2.11 3.43
N THR A 61 39.41 2.74 4.07
CA THR A 61 39.20 3.92 4.91
C THR A 61 40.32 4.93 4.76
N ALA A 62 39.99 6.20 4.99
CA ALA A 62 40.93 7.30 5.20
C ALA A 62 40.77 7.81 6.63
N THR A 63 41.83 7.78 7.44
CA THR A 63 41.83 8.28 8.81
C THR A 63 42.70 9.51 8.95
N PHE A 64 42.10 10.63 9.32
CA PHE A 64 42.76 11.89 9.59
C PHE A 64 43.07 11.94 11.08
N ILE A 65 44.31 12.25 11.45
CA ILE A 65 44.81 12.23 12.81
C ILE A 65 45.53 13.53 13.09
N THR A 66 45.25 14.16 14.23
CA THR A 66 46.05 15.28 14.75
C THR A 66 46.75 14.91 16.04
N TYR A 67 47.95 15.42 16.24
CA TYR A 67 48.80 15.15 17.40
C TYR A 67 49.03 16.41 18.24
N ASP A 68 49.52 16.23 19.47
CA ASP A 68 49.80 17.31 20.45
C ASP A 68 50.88 18.33 20.02
N ASN A 69 51.63 18.00 18.96
CA ASN A 69 52.60 18.88 18.32
C ASN A 69 52.02 19.63 17.10
N ASP A 70 50.68 19.66 16.97
CA ASP A 70 49.91 20.25 15.86
C ASP A 70 50.17 19.61 14.48
N SER A 71 50.86 18.47 14.40
CA SER A 71 51.01 17.73 13.14
C SER A 71 49.72 17.01 12.76
N THR A 72 49.43 16.95 11.45
CA THR A 72 48.25 16.28 10.90
C THR A 72 48.69 15.17 9.94
N VAL A 73 48.18 13.96 10.14
CA VAL A 73 48.51 12.78 9.33
C VAL A 73 47.25 12.20 8.73
N VAL A 74 47.32 11.85 7.44
CA VAL A 74 46.29 11.08 6.74
C VAL A 74 46.82 9.68 6.49
N ASN A 75 46.14 8.69 7.07
CA ASN A 75 46.41 7.28 6.85
C ASN A 75 45.34 6.69 5.95
N LEU A 76 45.75 6.03 4.86
CA LEU A 76 44.83 5.23 4.06
C LEU A 76 45.03 3.75 4.39
N LYS A 77 43.93 3.02 4.45
CA LYS A 77 43.92 1.56 4.59
C LYS A 77 42.89 0.97 3.65
N LEU A 78 43.35 0.29 2.61
CA LEU A 78 42.53 -0.46 1.67
C LEU A 78 42.62 -1.95 1.97
N ASP A 79 41.49 -2.63 1.83
CA ASP A 79 41.38 -4.08 1.91
C ASP A 79 41.44 -4.68 0.50
N ASN A 80 41.95 -5.92 0.41
CA ASN A 80 42.04 -6.72 -0.82
C ASN A 80 42.84 -6.09 -1.99
N THR A 81 43.79 -5.19 -1.71
CA THR A 81 44.67 -4.67 -2.75
C THR A 81 45.54 -5.76 -3.38
N PRO A 82 45.81 -5.72 -4.70
CA PRO A 82 46.69 -6.68 -5.34
C PRO A 82 48.13 -6.63 -4.80
N ASN A 83 48.67 -7.78 -4.41
CA ASN A 83 50.04 -7.89 -3.90
C ASN A 83 51.06 -7.40 -4.94
N GLY A 84 51.99 -6.54 -4.52
CA GLY A 84 52.97 -5.84 -5.37
C GLY A 84 52.41 -4.63 -6.12
N GLY A 85 51.12 -4.31 -5.94
CA GLY A 85 50.48 -3.11 -6.47
C GLY A 85 50.99 -1.84 -5.79
N MET A 86 50.91 -0.72 -6.50
CA MET A 86 51.21 0.61 -5.97
C MET A 86 50.11 1.54 -6.45
N HIS A 87 49.30 2.04 -5.52
CA HIS A 87 48.06 2.76 -5.82
C HIS A 87 48.20 4.24 -5.43
N PRO A 88 48.43 5.15 -6.40
CA PRO A 88 48.47 6.59 -6.12
C PRO A 88 47.14 7.05 -5.53
N ALA A 89 47.19 8.02 -4.62
CA ALA A 89 46.00 8.57 -3.98
C ALA A 89 46.10 10.09 -3.86
N HIS A 90 44.96 10.76 -3.95
CA HIS A 90 44.87 12.22 -3.93
C HIS A 90 43.62 12.67 -3.19
N ILE A 91 43.69 13.82 -2.52
CA ILE A 91 42.52 14.61 -2.13
C ILE A 91 42.23 15.59 -3.27
N HIS A 92 40.98 15.64 -3.70
CA HIS A 92 40.45 16.53 -4.72
C HIS A 92 39.49 17.56 -4.11
N PHE A 93 39.24 18.66 -4.82
CA PHE A 93 38.18 19.62 -4.48
C PHE A 93 36.78 19.12 -4.88
N ASN A 94 35.72 19.70 -4.30
CA ASN A 94 34.30 19.40 -4.51
C ASN A 94 33.89 17.99 -3.99
N THR A 95 32.71 17.51 -4.38
CA THR A 95 32.27 16.14 -4.11
C THR A 95 32.82 15.15 -5.14
N ALA A 96 32.86 13.87 -4.79
CA ALA A 96 33.18 12.77 -5.69
C ALA A 96 32.25 12.69 -6.92
N ALA A 97 31.00 13.14 -6.78
CA ALA A 97 30.01 13.13 -7.86
C ALA A 97 30.23 14.26 -8.89
N GLU A 98 30.76 15.40 -8.46
CA GLU A 98 31.09 16.54 -9.32
C GLU A 98 32.50 16.42 -9.92
N GLY A 99 33.39 15.76 -9.18
CA GLY A 99 34.82 15.72 -9.47
C GLY A 99 35.51 17.06 -9.20
N GLY A 100 36.83 17.08 -9.35
CA GLY A 100 37.59 18.31 -9.15
C GLY A 100 39.09 18.14 -9.37
N ASP A 101 39.79 19.28 -9.36
CA ASP A 101 41.25 19.31 -9.43
C ASP A 101 41.87 18.68 -8.18
N ILE A 102 43.10 18.17 -8.31
CA ILE A 102 43.87 17.65 -7.18
C ILE A 102 44.24 18.82 -6.25
N ALA A 103 43.81 18.73 -5.00
CA ALA A 103 44.17 19.65 -3.94
C ALA A 103 45.46 19.23 -3.22
N LEU A 104 45.62 17.92 -2.99
CA LEU A 104 46.74 17.35 -2.25
C LEU A 104 47.11 15.95 -2.74
N SER A 105 48.39 15.74 -3.01
CA SER A 105 48.94 14.44 -3.32
C SER A 105 49.28 13.65 -2.06
N LEU A 106 48.76 12.42 -1.94
CA LEU A 106 49.02 11.54 -0.81
C LEU A 106 50.14 10.53 -1.15
N THR A 107 50.76 10.00 -0.10
CA THR A 107 51.67 8.86 -0.24
C THR A 107 50.93 7.69 -0.88
N THR A 108 51.55 7.09 -1.90
CA THR A 108 51.04 5.92 -2.62
C THR A 108 50.75 4.75 -1.67
N VAL A 109 49.58 4.14 -1.79
CA VAL A 109 49.18 2.95 -1.03
C VAL A 109 49.94 1.73 -1.52
N ASN A 110 50.59 1.02 -0.59
CA ASN A 110 51.33 -0.21 -0.88
C ASN A 110 50.35 -1.38 -0.98
N GLY A 111 50.25 -2.03 -2.14
CA GLY A 111 49.32 -3.13 -2.39
C GLY A 111 49.59 -4.41 -1.59
N ASP A 112 50.79 -4.60 -1.03
CA ASP A 112 51.09 -5.73 -0.12
C ASP A 112 50.44 -5.54 1.26
N THR A 113 50.36 -4.30 1.74
CA THR A 113 49.85 -3.99 3.09
C THR A 113 48.48 -3.31 3.07
N GLY A 114 48.08 -2.76 1.94
CA GLY A 114 46.90 -1.91 1.81
C GLY A 114 47.06 -0.52 2.43
N GLU A 115 48.26 -0.13 2.88
CA GLU A 115 48.44 1.04 3.76
C GLU A 115 49.29 2.16 3.14
N SER A 116 48.96 3.41 3.48
CA SER A 116 49.82 4.59 3.30
C SER A 116 49.67 5.60 4.45
N SER A 117 50.66 6.47 4.60
CA SER A 117 50.66 7.55 5.60
C SER A 117 51.28 8.81 5.02
N THR A 118 50.61 9.95 5.21
CA THR A 118 51.03 11.26 4.69
C THR A 118 50.95 12.31 5.79
N ASN A 119 52.05 12.99 6.10
CA ASN A 119 52.05 14.14 7.00
C ASN A 119 51.76 15.42 6.21
N ILE A 120 50.83 16.23 6.69
CA ILE A 120 50.25 17.34 5.94
C ILE A 120 50.30 18.62 6.77
N THR A 121 50.75 19.69 6.13
CA THR A 121 50.74 21.06 6.67
C THR A 121 50.29 22.10 5.63
N THR A 122 50.42 21.76 4.34
CA THR A 122 49.95 22.57 3.21
C THR A 122 49.34 21.68 2.13
N LEU A 123 48.47 22.26 1.31
CA LEU A 123 48.05 21.72 0.01
C LEU A 123 49.21 21.78 -1.00
N ASP A 124 49.02 21.17 -2.18
CA ASP A 124 50.05 21.14 -3.24
C ASP A 124 50.38 22.54 -3.79
N ASP A 125 49.47 23.51 -3.66
CA ASP A 125 49.67 24.92 -4.05
C ASP A 125 50.39 25.76 -2.97
N GLY A 126 50.69 25.17 -1.82
CA GLY A 126 51.33 25.81 -0.67
C GLY A 126 50.37 26.49 0.32
N THR A 127 49.05 26.43 0.10
CA THR A 127 48.05 26.91 1.04
C THR A 127 48.11 26.08 2.33
N ALA A 128 48.18 26.72 3.49
CA ALA A 128 48.22 26.01 4.78
C ALA A 128 46.89 25.31 5.06
N ILE A 129 46.95 24.08 5.58
CA ILE A 129 45.77 23.29 5.95
C ILE A 129 46.00 22.64 7.33
N THR A 130 44.97 22.66 8.16
CA THR A 130 44.98 22.08 9.51
C THR A 130 44.05 20.87 9.56
N TYR A 131 44.10 20.10 10.65
CA TYR A 131 43.12 19.05 10.93
C TYR A 131 41.68 19.55 10.86
N ASP A 132 41.36 20.63 11.57
CA ASP A 132 40.01 21.23 11.52
C ASP A 132 39.65 21.69 10.11
N GLY A 133 40.63 22.24 9.37
CA GLY A 133 40.45 22.63 7.97
C GLY A 133 40.14 21.43 7.05
N LEU A 134 40.71 20.25 7.32
CA LEU A 134 40.38 19.02 6.60
C LEU A 134 38.98 18.47 6.96
N LEU A 135 38.47 18.74 8.15
CA LEU A 135 37.11 18.37 8.55
C LEU A 135 36.03 19.26 7.92
N GLU A 136 36.38 20.50 7.55
CA GLU A 136 35.50 21.42 6.83
C GLU A 136 35.80 21.46 5.32
N PHE A 137 36.75 20.65 4.85
CA PHE A 137 37.21 20.70 3.47
C PHE A 137 36.14 20.22 2.51
N ASP A 138 35.90 21.01 1.47
CA ASP A 138 35.09 20.64 0.31
C ASP A 138 35.91 19.72 -0.60
N GLY A 139 35.92 18.43 -0.30
CA GLY A 139 36.74 17.48 -1.05
C GLY A 139 36.32 16.03 -0.94
N TYR A 140 37.04 15.22 -1.73
CA TYR A 140 36.92 13.77 -1.77
C TYR A 140 38.28 13.12 -2.03
N ILE A 141 38.41 11.83 -1.72
CA ILE A 141 39.62 11.04 -1.95
C ILE A 141 39.41 10.10 -3.13
N ASN A 142 40.41 10.04 -4.00
CA ASN A 142 40.55 9.02 -5.04
C ASN A 142 41.76 8.13 -4.73
N VAL A 143 41.60 6.82 -4.96
CA VAL A 143 42.72 5.88 -5.04
C VAL A 143 42.71 5.19 -6.40
N HIS A 144 43.82 5.31 -7.13
CA HIS A 144 43.97 4.85 -8.51
C HIS A 144 44.51 3.42 -8.57
N LEU A 145 44.24 2.71 -9.68
CA LEU A 145 44.74 1.36 -9.90
C LEU A 145 46.28 1.33 -9.93
N SER A 146 46.92 2.24 -10.66
CA SER A 146 48.39 2.35 -10.66
C SER A 146 48.86 3.70 -11.22
N ALA A 147 50.16 3.99 -11.12
CA ALA A 147 50.74 5.19 -11.74
C ALA A 147 50.68 5.16 -13.28
N ASP A 148 50.61 3.98 -13.89
CA ASP A 148 50.48 3.81 -15.35
C ASP A 148 49.00 3.82 -15.81
N ASP A 149 48.05 3.67 -14.87
CA ASP A 149 46.61 3.73 -15.10
C ASP A 149 45.92 4.53 -13.99
N LEU A 150 45.99 5.86 -14.13
CA LEU A 150 45.30 6.80 -13.26
C LEU A 150 43.81 6.96 -13.65
N GLY A 151 43.37 6.42 -14.79
CA GLY A 151 41.97 6.51 -15.21
C GLY A 151 41.08 5.56 -14.44
N THR A 152 41.61 4.39 -14.06
CA THR A 152 40.89 3.40 -13.27
C THR A 152 41.00 3.72 -11.78
N LEU A 153 39.87 3.97 -11.13
CA LEU A 153 39.77 4.14 -9.67
C LEU A 153 39.45 2.81 -9.00
N VAL A 154 40.15 2.49 -7.91
CA VAL A 154 39.88 1.29 -7.11
C VAL A 154 39.03 1.61 -5.87
N ALA A 155 39.23 2.78 -5.25
CA ALA A 155 38.42 3.23 -4.14
C ALA A 155 38.22 4.75 -4.17
N GLN A 156 37.08 5.23 -3.68
CA GLN A 156 36.71 6.64 -3.65
C GLN A 156 35.81 6.95 -2.44
N GLY A 157 35.94 8.14 -1.85
CA GLY A 157 35.02 8.57 -0.79
C GLY A 157 35.05 10.07 -0.53
N ASP A 158 33.89 10.64 -0.23
CA ASP A 158 33.75 12.03 0.20
C ASP A 158 34.32 12.25 1.61
N ILE A 159 34.92 13.41 1.85
CA ILE A 159 35.55 13.78 3.13
C ILE A 159 35.07 15.16 3.60
N GLY A 160 35.41 15.51 4.84
CA GLY A 160 35.15 16.84 5.37
C GLY A 160 33.66 17.17 5.35
N GLN A 161 33.31 18.32 4.80
CA GLN A 161 31.91 18.76 4.75
C GLN A 161 31.03 17.92 3.79
N ASN A 162 31.65 17.15 2.89
CA ASN A 162 30.98 16.31 1.92
C ASN A 162 30.65 14.92 2.47
N GLU A 163 31.11 14.56 3.67
CA GLU A 163 30.80 13.28 4.30
C GLU A 163 29.28 13.01 4.29
N LEU A 164 28.89 11.81 3.87
CA LEU A 164 27.50 11.37 3.91
C LEU A 164 27.11 11.02 5.35
N THR A 165 25.95 11.51 5.77
CA THR A 165 25.32 11.13 7.03
C THR A 165 24.52 9.82 6.86
N ALA A 166 23.96 9.32 7.96
CA ALA A 166 23.04 8.18 7.90
C ALA A 166 21.61 8.56 7.48
N GLU A 167 21.30 9.85 7.29
CA GLU A 167 19.99 10.30 6.84
C GLU A 167 19.87 10.09 5.33
N SER A 168 18.98 9.18 4.92
CA SER A 168 18.67 8.92 3.52
C SER A 168 17.18 8.69 3.31
N LYS A 169 16.73 8.94 2.08
CA LYS A 169 15.35 8.71 1.63
C LYS A 169 15.37 8.16 0.22
N THR A 170 14.59 7.09 0.00
CA THR A 170 14.47 6.42 -1.29
C THR A 170 13.04 6.56 -1.80
N TYR A 171 12.90 6.95 -3.06
CA TYR A 171 11.65 7.03 -3.79
C TYR A 171 11.65 6.01 -4.93
N ALA A 172 10.53 5.33 -5.14
CA ALA A 172 10.37 4.39 -6.24
C ALA A 172 10.15 5.14 -7.55
N LEU A 173 10.74 4.62 -8.64
CA LEU A 173 10.51 5.08 -10.00
C LEU A 173 9.90 3.92 -10.80
N GLY A 174 8.61 4.04 -11.13
CA GLY A 174 7.89 3.04 -11.93
C GLY A 174 8.08 3.26 -13.43
N SER A 175 7.83 2.21 -14.22
CA SER A 175 7.83 2.28 -15.68
C SER A 175 6.72 3.17 -16.22
N VAL A 176 6.93 3.76 -17.41
CA VAL A 176 5.96 4.65 -18.07
C VAL A 176 5.72 4.22 -19.52
N ASP A 177 6.48 4.75 -20.49
CA ASP A 177 6.29 4.44 -21.92
C ASP A 177 7.05 3.18 -22.35
N VAL A 178 8.04 2.77 -21.55
CA VAL A 178 8.84 1.57 -21.78
C VAL A 178 8.61 0.62 -20.61
N GLU A 179 7.95 -0.50 -20.91
CA GLU A 179 7.72 -1.58 -19.94
C GLU A 179 9.05 -2.10 -19.37
N ASP A 180 8.99 -2.62 -18.15
CA ASP A 180 10.11 -3.25 -17.42
C ASP A 180 11.33 -2.36 -17.09
N ILE A 181 11.31 -1.05 -17.38
CA ILE A 181 12.32 -0.10 -16.86
C ILE A 181 11.79 0.54 -15.60
N GLU A 182 12.35 0.16 -14.45
CA GLU A 182 11.95 0.66 -13.14
C GLU A 182 13.16 0.74 -12.21
N GLY A 183 13.02 1.43 -11.08
CA GLY A 183 14.10 1.55 -10.12
C GLY A 183 13.82 2.49 -8.99
N THR A 184 14.85 3.18 -8.51
CA THR A 184 14.75 4.08 -7.37
C THR A 184 15.60 5.33 -7.52
N ALA A 185 15.19 6.40 -6.84
CA ALA A 185 16.02 7.58 -6.57
C ALA A 185 16.27 7.67 -5.06
N THR A 186 17.53 7.55 -4.64
CA THR A 186 17.95 7.66 -3.24
C THR A 186 18.69 8.96 -3.01
N PHE A 187 18.22 9.77 -2.07
CA PHE A 187 18.88 10.98 -1.60
C PHE A 187 19.54 10.69 -0.26
N THR A 188 20.83 10.99 -0.12
CA THR A 188 21.58 10.86 1.14
C THR A 188 22.15 12.21 1.54
N LYS A 189 21.85 12.64 2.77
CA LYS A 189 22.25 13.95 3.28
C LYS A 189 23.74 14.02 3.55
N ARG A 190 24.40 15.07 3.10
CA ARG A 190 25.79 15.43 3.42
C ARG A 190 25.86 16.26 4.70
N VAL A 191 27.02 16.29 5.35
CA VAL A 191 27.26 17.09 6.57
C VAL A 191 26.98 18.58 6.36
N ASN A 192 27.26 19.12 5.16
CA ASN A 192 26.95 20.51 4.79
C ASN A 192 25.45 20.80 4.53
N GLY A 193 24.58 19.78 4.50
CA GLY A 193 23.14 19.89 4.24
C GLY A 193 22.72 19.66 2.78
N GLU A 194 23.66 19.57 1.84
CA GLU A 194 23.41 19.13 0.46
C GLU A 194 23.01 17.65 0.42
N ALA A 195 22.56 17.16 -0.73
CA ALA A 195 22.24 15.74 -0.91
C ALA A 195 23.07 15.11 -2.04
N LEU A 196 23.50 13.87 -1.84
CA LEU A 196 23.86 12.98 -2.95
C LEU A 196 22.59 12.29 -3.44
N ALA A 197 22.19 12.56 -4.68
CA ALA A 197 21.16 11.81 -5.37
C ALA A 197 21.79 10.65 -6.16
N VAL A 198 21.32 9.43 -5.91
CA VAL A 198 21.69 8.21 -6.64
C VAL A 198 20.44 7.65 -7.28
N ILE A 199 20.42 7.58 -8.61
CA ILE A 199 19.34 6.93 -9.36
C ILE A 199 19.85 5.57 -9.82
N GLU A 200 19.10 4.53 -9.53
CA GLU A 200 19.40 3.15 -9.92
C GLU A 200 18.19 2.58 -10.66
N LEU A 201 18.34 2.33 -11.96
CA LEU A 201 17.34 1.73 -12.83
C LEU A 201 17.78 0.34 -13.26
N SER A 202 16.82 -0.57 -13.36
CA SER A 202 17.00 -1.90 -13.95
C SER A 202 16.58 -1.89 -15.42
N ASN A 203 17.15 -2.82 -16.21
CA ASN A 203 16.79 -3.06 -17.61
C ASN A 203 16.97 -1.87 -18.55
N THR A 204 17.84 -0.91 -18.22
CA THR A 204 18.18 0.19 -19.11
C THR A 204 18.92 -0.31 -20.37
N PRO A 205 18.67 0.27 -21.56
CA PRO A 205 19.44 -0.04 -22.76
C PRO A 205 20.95 0.22 -22.56
N GLU A 206 21.81 -0.77 -22.85
CA GLU A 206 23.27 -0.68 -22.59
C GLU A 206 23.94 0.53 -23.27
N ASP A 207 23.49 0.87 -24.49
CA ASP A 207 23.98 2.03 -25.24
C ASP A 207 23.07 3.24 -24.97
N GLY A 208 23.47 4.11 -24.05
CA GLY A 208 22.71 5.34 -23.82
C GLY A 208 23.07 6.12 -22.57
N MET A 209 22.75 7.40 -22.60
CA MET A 209 22.66 8.26 -21.43
C MET A 209 21.21 8.74 -21.34
N HIS A 210 20.55 8.48 -20.22
CA HIS A 210 19.14 8.80 -20.00
C HIS A 210 19.04 10.06 -19.13
N PRO A 211 18.68 11.22 -19.70
CA PRO A 211 18.51 12.44 -18.91
C PRO A 211 17.44 12.26 -17.84
N GLY A 212 17.64 12.88 -16.68
CA GLY A 212 16.67 12.87 -15.59
C GLY A 212 16.48 14.26 -15.01
N HIS A 213 15.26 14.54 -14.54
CA HIS A 213 14.92 15.84 -13.94
C HIS A 213 14.00 15.68 -12.73
N ILE A 214 14.09 16.63 -11.78
CA ILE A 214 13.00 16.92 -10.83
C ILE A 214 12.11 17.99 -11.46
N HIS A 215 10.81 17.75 -11.45
CA HIS A 215 9.76 18.67 -11.90
C HIS A 215 8.93 19.16 -10.70
N MET A 216 8.20 20.28 -10.88
CA MET A 216 7.21 20.78 -9.91
C MET A 216 5.88 20.03 -9.97
N ASN A 217 5.09 20.08 -8.88
CA ASN A 217 3.78 19.43 -8.68
C ASN A 217 3.86 17.90 -8.61
N THR A 218 2.71 17.22 -8.67
CA THR A 218 2.67 15.76 -8.82
C THR A 218 2.95 15.33 -10.25
N ALA A 219 3.39 14.08 -10.43
CA ALA A 219 3.63 13.47 -11.74
C ALA A 219 2.40 13.51 -12.68
N VAL A 220 1.20 13.37 -12.11
CA VAL A 220 -0.07 13.36 -12.88
C VAL A 220 -0.51 14.76 -13.32
N GLU A 221 -0.15 15.81 -12.56
CA GLU A 221 -0.40 17.20 -12.94
C GLU A 221 0.66 17.70 -13.92
N GLY A 222 1.88 17.18 -13.79
CA GLY A 222 3.05 17.63 -14.51
C GLY A 222 3.55 19.00 -14.02
N GLY A 223 4.70 19.43 -14.54
CA GLY A 223 5.23 20.74 -14.21
C GLY A 223 6.54 21.05 -14.91
N ASP A 224 7.01 22.29 -14.70
CA ASP A 224 8.30 22.74 -15.23
C ASP A 224 9.47 22.01 -14.53
N ILE A 225 10.60 21.91 -15.23
CA ILE A 225 11.84 21.37 -14.68
C ILE A 225 12.38 22.33 -13.61
N ALA A 226 12.68 21.79 -12.43
CA ALA A 226 13.28 22.50 -11.32
C ALA A 226 14.77 22.15 -11.14
N PHE A 227 15.15 20.89 -11.38
CA PHE A 227 16.52 20.41 -11.21
C PHE A 227 16.89 19.39 -12.28
N THR A 228 18.10 19.49 -12.82
CA THR A 228 18.63 18.53 -13.81
C THR A 228 19.67 17.60 -13.18
N PHE A 229 19.45 16.27 -13.27
CA PHE A 229 20.41 15.27 -12.82
C PHE A 229 21.54 15.06 -13.85
N ASN A 230 22.66 14.49 -13.39
CA ASN A 230 23.53 13.76 -14.30
C ASN A 230 22.73 12.63 -14.98
N PRO A 231 22.89 12.40 -16.29
CA PRO A 231 22.13 11.35 -16.96
C PRO A 231 22.48 9.95 -16.41
N VAL A 232 21.47 9.07 -16.34
CA VAL A 232 21.65 7.65 -15.98
C VAL A 232 22.43 6.95 -17.09
N ASN A 233 23.52 6.28 -16.73
CA ASN A 233 24.33 5.51 -17.68
C ASN A 233 23.64 4.18 -17.97
N GLY A 234 23.18 3.98 -19.20
CA GLY A 234 22.40 2.81 -19.62
C GLY A 234 23.10 1.46 -19.47
N ALA A 235 24.44 1.40 -19.51
CA ALA A 235 25.20 0.17 -19.28
C ALA A 235 25.22 -0.26 -17.80
N THR A 236 25.09 0.71 -16.88
CA THR A 236 25.16 0.45 -15.43
C THR A 236 23.80 0.59 -14.74
N GLY A 237 22.85 1.32 -15.35
CA GLY A 237 21.61 1.74 -14.72
C GLY A 237 21.78 2.84 -13.67
N ILE A 238 22.97 3.41 -13.49
CA ILE A 238 23.28 4.28 -12.35
C ILE A 238 23.53 5.73 -12.79
N SER A 239 23.00 6.68 -12.02
CA SER A 239 23.42 8.09 -11.99
C SER A 239 23.77 8.51 -10.56
N LYS A 240 24.75 9.40 -10.41
CA LYS A 240 25.10 10.07 -9.15
C LYS A 240 25.21 11.57 -9.39
N THR A 241 24.51 12.38 -8.61
CA THR A 241 24.47 13.84 -8.75
C THR A 241 24.53 14.51 -7.38
N ASN A 242 25.31 15.58 -7.24
CA ASN A 242 25.24 16.45 -6.06
C ASN A 242 24.06 17.42 -6.18
N VAL A 243 23.28 17.58 -5.12
CA VAL A 243 22.09 18.43 -5.07
C VAL A 243 22.34 19.52 -4.02
N ALA A 244 22.67 20.72 -4.51
CA ALA A 244 22.96 21.90 -3.70
C ALA A 244 22.07 23.11 -4.04
N GLY A 245 21.48 23.11 -5.24
CA GLY A 245 20.62 24.17 -5.74
C GLY A 245 19.82 23.72 -6.96
N LEU A 246 18.71 24.39 -7.23
CA LEU A 246 17.90 24.24 -8.45
C LEU A 246 18.63 24.85 -9.66
N ASP A 247 18.10 24.57 -10.85
CA ASP A 247 18.65 25.08 -12.12
C ASP A 247 18.58 26.62 -12.24
N ASP A 248 17.81 27.29 -11.37
CA ASP A 248 17.70 28.74 -11.26
C ASP A 248 18.59 29.38 -10.18
N ASP A 249 19.55 28.62 -9.66
CA ASP A 249 20.47 28.98 -8.57
C ASP A 249 19.80 29.13 -7.19
N THR A 250 18.52 28.77 -7.02
CA THR A 250 17.89 28.71 -5.70
C THR A 250 18.51 27.58 -4.87
N ALA A 251 18.93 27.87 -3.63
CA ALA A 251 19.49 26.85 -2.74
C ALA A 251 18.47 25.73 -2.48
N PHE A 252 18.92 24.48 -2.62
CA PHE A 252 18.06 23.29 -2.55
C PHE A 252 18.89 22.10 -2.10
N GLY A 253 18.75 21.73 -0.84
CA GLY A 253 19.48 20.63 -0.20
C GLY A 253 18.59 19.46 0.17
N TYR A 254 19.09 18.58 1.03
CA TYR A 254 18.36 17.37 1.43
C TYR A 254 17.01 17.66 2.08
N ASP A 255 16.96 18.58 3.05
CA ASP A 255 15.73 18.88 3.79
C ASP A 255 14.65 19.48 2.87
N ASP A 256 15.05 20.18 1.80
CA ASP A 256 14.14 20.71 0.79
C ASP A 256 13.54 19.58 -0.06
N VAL A 257 14.36 18.62 -0.54
CA VAL A 257 13.89 17.45 -1.31
C VAL A 257 12.78 16.69 -0.55
N ILE A 258 12.94 16.50 0.76
CA ILE A 258 11.98 15.72 1.57
C ILE A 258 10.59 16.35 1.64
N THR A 259 10.49 17.68 1.48
CA THR A 259 9.23 18.41 1.56
C THR A 259 8.80 19.01 0.23
N TYR A 260 9.55 18.76 -0.84
CA TYR A 260 9.33 19.37 -2.13
C TYR A 260 8.03 18.85 -2.77
N ASP A 261 7.31 19.77 -3.39
CA ASP A 261 6.18 19.47 -4.27
C ASP A 261 6.71 19.14 -5.66
N GLY A 262 7.11 17.88 -5.85
CA GLY A 262 7.71 17.47 -7.11
C GLY A 262 7.68 15.98 -7.40
N TYR A 263 8.18 15.67 -8.60
CA TYR A 263 8.34 14.31 -9.11
C TYR A 263 9.57 14.21 -9.99
N ILE A 264 10.07 12.99 -10.19
CA ILE A 264 11.22 12.69 -11.04
C ILE A 264 10.73 12.09 -12.36
N ASN A 265 11.32 12.55 -13.46
CA ASN A 265 11.22 11.94 -14.78
C ASN A 265 12.59 11.46 -15.23
N ILE A 266 12.64 10.28 -15.84
CA ILE A 266 13.79 9.79 -16.60
C ILE A 266 13.37 9.57 -18.05
N HIS A 267 14.12 10.16 -18.98
CA HIS A 267 13.82 10.14 -20.41
C HIS A 267 14.61 9.05 -21.13
N LEU A 268 14.07 8.56 -22.26
CA LEU A 268 14.73 7.54 -23.06
C LEU A 268 16.10 7.99 -23.59
N SER A 269 16.20 9.22 -24.08
CA SER A 269 17.48 9.80 -24.52
C SER A 269 17.38 11.33 -24.65
N ALA A 270 18.51 12.00 -24.84
CA ALA A 270 18.53 13.43 -25.13
C ALA A 270 17.85 13.81 -26.45
N ASP A 271 17.75 12.88 -27.41
CA ASP A 271 17.06 13.08 -28.69
C ASP A 271 15.55 12.71 -28.61
N GLU A 272 15.15 11.97 -27.57
CA GLU A 272 13.78 11.45 -27.36
C GLU A 272 13.25 11.83 -25.97
N LEU A 273 13.32 13.13 -25.62
CA LEU A 273 12.81 13.64 -24.33
C LEU A 273 11.30 13.47 -24.14
N GLY A 274 10.54 13.20 -25.21
CA GLY A 274 9.12 12.92 -25.13
C GLY A 274 8.76 11.52 -24.62
N THR A 275 9.74 10.60 -24.59
CA THR A 275 9.54 9.21 -24.14
C THR A 275 10.11 9.05 -22.73
N LEU A 276 9.25 8.72 -21.77
CA LEU A 276 9.61 8.50 -20.37
C LEU A 276 9.87 7.02 -20.12
N VAL A 277 11.03 6.70 -19.54
CA VAL A 277 11.37 5.31 -19.17
C VAL A 277 11.05 5.01 -17.72
N ALA A 278 11.15 5.99 -16.83
CA ALA A 278 10.79 5.83 -15.43
C ALA A 278 10.30 7.17 -14.82
N GLN A 279 9.36 7.10 -13.89
CA GLN A 279 8.78 8.26 -13.21
C GLN A 279 8.40 7.93 -11.77
N GLY A 280 8.48 8.92 -10.87
CA GLY A 280 7.98 8.75 -9.51
C GLY A 280 7.85 10.06 -8.75
N ASP A 281 6.79 10.18 -7.94
CA ASP A 281 6.59 11.31 -7.03
C ASP A 281 7.61 11.32 -5.89
N ILE A 282 8.05 12.50 -5.48
CA ILE A 282 9.02 12.70 -4.39
C ILE A 282 8.51 13.69 -3.34
N GLY A 283 9.27 13.86 -2.27
CA GLY A 283 8.98 14.84 -1.23
C GLY A 283 7.59 14.66 -0.62
N GLN A 284 6.79 15.72 -0.61
CA GLN A 284 5.45 15.70 -0.05
C GLN A 284 4.43 14.91 -0.91
N ASN A 285 4.77 14.65 -2.18
CA ASN A 285 3.92 13.93 -3.12
C ASN A 285 4.08 12.42 -3.04
N GLU A 286 5.06 11.91 -2.29
CA GLU A 286 5.25 10.48 -2.09
C GLU A 286 3.94 9.79 -1.68
N LEU A 287 3.62 8.69 -2.36
CA LEU A 287 2.48 7.86 -2.02
C LEU A 287 2.78 7.04 -0.76
N THR A 288 1.83 7.04 0.15
CA THR A 288 1.83 6.15 1.32
C THR A 288 1.25 4.78 0.95
N THR A 289 1.23 3.85 1.91
CA THR A 289 0.56 2.56 1.74
C THR A 289 -0.94 2.60 1.96
N ASP A 290 -1.48 3.74 2.41
CA ASP A 290 -2.92 3.88 2.67
C ASP A 290 -3.65 4.07 1.34
N SER A 291 -4.50 3.11 1.00
CA SER A 291 -5.35 3.17 -0.19
C SER A 291 -6.75 2.63 0.07
N LYS A 292 -7.70 3.10 -0.73
CA LYS A 292 -9.09 2.65 -0.72
C LYS A 292 -9.61 2.54 -2.15
N THR A 293 -10.18 1.39 -2.47
CA THR A 293 -10.75 1.09 -3.78
C THR A 293 -12.27 0.97 -3.66
N TYR A 294 -12.98 1.63 -4.56
CA TYR A 294 -14.43 1.54 -4.71
C TYR A 294 -14.77 0.91 -6.06
N ALA A 295 -15.76 0.02 -6.09
CA ALA A 295 -16.24 -0.60 -7.32
C ALA A 295 -17.09 0.39 -8.12
N LEU A 296 -16.94 0.36 -9.44
CA LEU A 296 -17.76 1.08 -10.40
C LEU A 296 -18.50 0.06 -11.26
N GLY A 297 -19.79 -0.13 -11.01
CA GLY A 297 -20.65 -1.05 -11.76
C GLY A 297 -21.12 -0.47 -13.08
N SER A 298 -21.44 -1.32 -14.04
CA SER A 298 -21.99 -0.92 -15.33
C SER A 298 -23.37 -0.26 -15.21
N VAL A 299 -23.69 0.68 -16.12
CA VAL A 299 -24.97 1.40 -16.13
C VAL A 299 -25.69 1.26 -17.46
N ALA A 300 -25.48 2.18 -18.42
CA ALA A 300 -26.21 2.17 -19.70
C ALA A 300 -25.53 1.30 -20.77
N VAL A 301 -24.28 0.90 -20.54
CA VAL A 301 -23.51 0.03 -21.42
C VAL A 301 -23.08 -1.17 -20.62
N GLU A 302 -23.66 -2.33 -20.95
CA GLU A 302 -23.32 -3.61 -20.34
C GLU A 302 -21.82 -3.88 -20.46
N ASP A 303 -21.26 -4.57 -19.46
CA ASP A 303 -19.87 -4.99 -19.37
C ASP A 303 -18.81 -3.87 -19.25
N ILE A 304 -19.19 -2.58 -19.20
CA ILE A 304 -18.26 -1.50 -18.81
C ILE A 304 -18.31 -1.31 -17.29
N GLU A 305 -17.32 -1.86 -16.60
CA GLU A 305 -17.20 -1.81 -15.14
C GLU A 305 -15.74 -1.66 -14.75
N GLY A 306 -15.49 -1.35 -13.48
CA GLY A 306 -14.13 -1.20 -13.00
C GLY A 306 -14.04 -0.70 -11.57
N THR A 307 -13.01 0.08 -11.29
CA THR A 307 -12.76 0.59 -9.94
C THR A 307 -12.22 2.02 -9.95
N ALA A 308 -12.42 2.72 -8.84
CA ALA A 308 -11.72 3.94 -8.49
C ALA A 308 -10.88 3.70 -7.23
N THR A 309 -9.56 3.79 -7.37
CA THR A 309 -8.59 3.62 -6.27
C THR A 309 -8.02 4.97 -5.86
N PHE A 310 -8.19 5.32 -4.60
CA PHE A 310 -7.60 6.48 -3.96
C PHE A 310 -6.38 6.04 -3.17
N THR A 311 -5.23 6.66 -3.40
CA THR A 311 -3.99 6.39 -2.66
C THR A 311 -3.50 7.68 -2.00
N LYS A 312 -3.30 7.65 -0.69
CA LYS A 312 -2.94 8.81 0.11
C LYS A 312 -1.49 9.24 -0.15
N ARG A 313 -1.28 10.53 -0.40
CA ARG A 313 0.04 11.18 -0.43
C ARG A 313 0.48 11.61 0.97
N VAL A 314 1.78 11.79 1.17
CA VAL A 314 2.34 12.26 2.46
C VAL A 314 1.76 13.61 2.89
N ASN A 315 1.46 14.51 1.96
CA ASN A 315 0.79 15.79 2.24
C ASN A 315 -0.71 15.69 2.61
N GLY A 316 -1.32 14.51 2.49
CA GLY A 316 -2.74 14.25 2.78
C GLY A 316 -3.68 14.32 1.57
N GLU A 317 -3.19 14.77 0.41
CA GLU A 317 -3.90 14.69 -0.87
C GLU A 317 -4.04 13.23 -1.32
N ALA A 318 -4.84 12.98 -2.36
CA ALA A 318 -5.01 11.64 -2.92
C ALA A 318 -4.63 11.60 -4.41
N LEU A 319 -3.84 10.60 -4.81
CA LEU A 319 -3.84 10.13 -6.19
C LEU A 319 -5.09 9.29 -6.41
N VAL A 320 -5.90 9.65 -7.39
CA VAL A 320 -7.08 8.87 -7.80
C VAL A 320 -6.79 8.21 -9.12
N VAL A 321 -6.86 6.88 -9.16
CA VAL A 321 -6.73 6.07 -10.38
C VAL A 321 -8.06 5.39 -10.65
N ILE A 322 -8.64 5.63 -11.82
CA ILE A 322 -9.85 4.95 -12.30
C ILE A 322 -9.43 3.98 -13.38
N GLU A 323 -9.82 2.72 -13.22
CA GLU A 323 -9.54 1.64 -14.17
C GLU A 323 -10.87 1.01 -14.57
N LEU A 324 -11.23 1.12 -15.85
CA LEU A 324 -12.41 0.51 -16.45
C LEU A 324 -12.02 -0.56 -17.46
N SER A 325 -12.78 -1.64 -17.49
CA SER A 325 -12.69 -2.67 -18.52
C SER A 325 -13.68 -2.40 -19.65
N ASN A 326 -13.36 -2.93 -20.85
CA ASN A 326 -14.23 -2.89 -22.03
C ASN A 326 -14.64 -1.48 -22.50
N THR A 327 -13.84 -0.45 -22.19
CA THR A 327 -14.06 0.90 -22.71
C THR A 327 -13.89 0.94 -24.23
N PRO A 328 -14.70 1.72 -24.98
CA PRO A 328 -14.50 1.94 -26.40
C PRO A 328 -13.11 2.52 -26.70
N GLU A 329 -12.31 1.88 -27.56
CA GLU A 329 -10.91 2.28 -27.84
C GLU A 329 -10.75 3.76 -28.27
N ASP A 330 -11.73 4.29 -29.01
CA ASP A 330 -11.76 5.68 -29.44
C ASP A 330 -12.65 6.50 -28.50
N GLY A 331 -12.06 7.20 -27.53
CA GLY A 331 -12.85 8.09 -26.67
C GLY A 331 -12.11 8.61 -25.45
N MET A 332 -12.65 9.70 -24.90
CA MET A 332 -12.36 10.17 -23.55
C MET A 332 -13.68 10.16 -22.79
N HIS A 333 -13.70 9.53 -21.63
CA HIS A 333 -14.89 9.34 -20.81
C HIS A 333 -14.80 10.24 -19.57
N PRO A 334 -15.49 11.39 -19.53
CA PRO A 334 -15.46 12.28 -18.36
C PRO A 334 -15.94 11.56 -17.12
N GLY A 335 -15.33 11.86 -15.97
CA GLY A 335 -15.74 11.32 -14.68
C GLY A 335 -15.87 12.41 -13.63
N HIS A 336 -16.76 12.20 -12.66
CA HIS A 336 -16.97 13.15 -11.57
C HIS A 336 -17.23 12.45 -10.23
N ILE A 337 -16.87 13.11 -9.13
CA ILE A 337 -17.44 12.85 -7.80
C ILE A 337 -18.65 13.75 -7.63
N HIS A 338 -19.77 13.19 -7.15
CA HIS A 338 -21.01 13.87 -6.84
C HIS A 338 -21.35 13.76 -5.35
N ARG A 339 -22.26 14.62 -4.87
CA ARG A 339 -22.85 14.56 -3.52
C ARG A 339 -24.02 13.58 -3.43
N ASN A 340 -24.32 13.12 -2.21
CA ASN A 340 -25.37 12.16 -1.87
C ASN A 340 -25.07 10.75 -2.39
N THR A 341 -26.04 9.84 -2.31
CA THR A 341 -25.93 8.51 -2.94
C THR A 341 -26.19 8.56 -4.44
N ALA A 342 -25.70 7.56 -5.17
CA ALA A 342 -25.98 7.37 -6.60
C ALA A 342 -27.50 7.29 -6.90
N ALA A 343 -28.28 6.69 -6.00
CA ALA A 343 -29.72 6.55 -6.12
C ALA A 343 -30.48 7.88 -5.99
N GLU A 344 -29.97 8.81 -5.16
CA GLU A 344 -30.56 10.14 -4.98
C GLU A 344 -30.07 11.15 -6.02
N GLY A 345 -28.84 10.96 -6.50
CA GLY A 345 -28.12 11.89 -7.33
C GLY A 345 -27.68 13.16 -6.59
N GLY A 346 -26.85 13.97 -7.24
CA GLY A 346 -26.43 15.24 -6.67
C GLY A 346 -25.55 16.08 -7.57
N ASP A 347 -25.21 17.27 -7.08
CA ASP A 347 -24.31 18.18 -7.78
C ASP A 347 -22.88 17.62 -7.85
N ILE A 348 -22.15 18.00 -8.90
CA ILE A 348 -20.73 17.67 -9.08
C ILE A 348 -19.92 18.40 -8.00
N ALA A 349 -19.04 17.65 -7.33
CA ALA A 349 -18.11 18.15 -6.34
C ALA A 349 -16.67 18.20 -6.88
N PHE A 350 -16.26 17.21 -7.67
CA PHE A 350 -14.92 17.13 -8.25
C PHE A 350 -14.97 16.56 -9.66
N THR A 351 -14.19 17.14 -10.57
CA THR A 351 -14.05 16.66 -11.94
C THR A 351 -12.72 15.92 -12.13
N PHE A 352 -12.78 14.65 -12.53
CA PHE A 352 -11.58 13.86 -12.84
C PHE A 352 -11.01 14.24 -14.23
N ASN A 353 -9.74 13.93 -14.43
CA ASN A 353 -9.24 13.70 -15.78
C ASN A 353 -10.10 12.62 -16.47
N PRO A 354 -10.48 12.78 -17.74
CA PRO A 354 -11.29 11.77 -18.41
C PRO A 354 -10.55 10.43 -18.55
N VAL A 355 -11.28 9.32 -18.43
CA VAL A 355 -10.75 7.97 -18.69
C VAL A 355 -10.44 7.84 -20.17
N ASN A 356 -9.21 7.43 -20.49
CA ASN A 356 -8.79 7.15 -21.86
C ASN A 356 -9.39 5.82 -22.32
N GLY A 357 -10.23 5.86 -23.36
CA GLY A 357 -10.94 4.68 -23.85
C GLY A 357 -10.04 3.56 -24.37
N ALA A 358 -8.83 3.88 -24.85
CA ALA A 358 -7.87 2.89 -25.34
C ALA A 358 -7.20 2.09 -24.22
N THR A 359 -6.95 2.73 -23.07
CA THR A 359 -6.28 2.09 -21.92
C THR A 359 -7.25 1.68 -20.82
N GLY A 360 -8.44 2.29 -20.78
CA GLY A 360 -9.39 2.17 -19.67
C GLY A 360 -8.98 2.93 -18.42
N ILE A 361 -7.90 3.74 -18.47
CA ILE A 361 -7.28 4.33 -17.28
C ILE A 361 -7.46 5.86 -17.26
N SER A 362 -7.75 6.41 -16.08
CA SER A 362 -7.56 7.81 -15.72
C SER A 362 -6.74 7.92 -14.44
N ALA A 363 -5.93 8.97 -14.32
CA ALA A 363 -5.29 9.37 -13.07
C ALA A 363 -5.54 10.86 -12.82
N SER A 364 -5.81 11.25 -11.57
CA SER A 364 -6.00 12.65 -11.15
C SER A 364 -5.38 12.90 -9.77
N ASN A 365 -4.90 14.11 -9.51
CA ASN A 365 -4.57 14.56 -8.15
C ASN A 365 -5.81 15.18 -7.51
N LEU A 366 -6.13 14.78 -6.28
CA LEU A 366 -7.26 15.29 -5.50
C LEU A 366 -6.73 16.01 -4.27
N ALA A 367 -6.66 17.34 -4.40
CA ALA A 367 -6.24 18.27 -3.35
C ALA A 367 -7.38 19.20 -2.90
N SER A 368 -8.32 19.48 -3.81
CA SER A 368 -9.49 20.32 -3.58
C SER A 368 -10.64 19.92 -4.50
N LEU A 369 -11.85 20.26 -4.10
CA LEU A 369 -13.05 20.24 -4.93
C LEU A 369 -13.00 21.33 -6.01
N ASP A 370 -13.93 21.27 -6.97
CA ASP A 370 -14.03 22.22 -8.08
C ASP A 370 -14.37 23.67 -7.61
N ASP A 371 -14.78 23.83 -6.35
CA ASP A 371 -15.04 25.13 -5.70
C ASP A 371 -13.89 25.65 -4.83
N ASP A 372 -12.69 25.07 -5.00
CA ASP A 372 -11.45 25.35 -4.25
C ASP A 372 -11.51 24.94 -2.76
N THR A 373 -12.53 24.19 -2.33
CA THR A 373 -12.56 23.62 -0.97
C THR A 373 -11.50 22.52 -0.86
N ALA A 374 -10.56 22.65 0.08
CA ALA A 374 -9.57 21.60 0.35
C ALA A 374 -10.24 20.26 0.66
N PHE A 375 -9.80 19.21 -0.03
CA PHE A 375 -10.43 17.89 0.01
C PHE A 375 -9.39 16.83 -0.40
N GLY A 376 -8.96 16.03 0.57
CA GLY A 376 -7.92 15.01 0.40
C GLY A 376 -8.41 13.59 0.69
N TYR A 377 -7.46 12.69 0.93
CA TYR A 377 -7.75 11.27 1.10
C TYR A 377 -8.70 10.97 2.26
N ASP A 378 -8.45 11.55 3.45
CA ASP A 378 -9.26 11.27 4.63
C ASP A 378 -10.69 11.82 4.48
N ASP A 379 -10.86 12.89 3.70
CA ASP A 379 -12.17 13.48 3.41
C ASP A 379 -13.02 12.56 2.52
N VAL A 380 -12.41 11.89 1.52
CA VAL A 380 -13.09 10.90 0.65
C VAL A 380 -13.74 9.80 1.48
N LEU A 381 -13.06 9.27 2.51
CA LEU A 381 -13.58 8.18 3.34
C LEU A 381 -14.81 8.58 4.15
N ALA A 382 -14.92 9.86 4.50
CA ALA A 382 -16.03 10.43 5.26
C ALA A 382 -17.09 11.08 4.37
N TYR A 383 -16.90 11.07 3.05
CA TYR A 383 -17.75 11.78 2.12
C TYR A 383 -19.04 11.02 1.85
N ASP A 384 -20.14 11.76 1.85
CA ASP A 384 -21.43 11.32 1.32
C ASP A 384 -21.46 11.65 -0.19
N GLY A 385 -21.01 10.69 -0.99
CA GLY A 385 -20.88 10.88 -2.43
C GLY A 385 -20.85 9.59 -3.24
N TYR A 386 -20.78 9.78 -4.55
CA TYR A 386 -20.67 8.71 -5.54
C TYR A 386 -19.89 9.19 -6.76
N ILE A 387 -19.41 8.25 -7.57
CA ILE A 387 -18.68 8.51 -8.81
C ILE A 387 -19.56 8.16 -10.00
N ASN A 388 -19.52 9.02 -11.02
CA ASN A 388 -20.10 8.78 -12.34
C ASN A 388 -19.02 8.82 -13.40
N ILE A 389 -19.06 7.90 -14.35
CA ILE A 389 -18.32 7.96 -15.61
C ILE A 389 -19.30 8.05 -16.78
N HIS A 390 -19.11 9.04 -17.64
CA HIS A 390 -19.97 9.33 -18.79
C HIS A 390 -19.44 8.66 -20.07
N LEU A 391 -20.34 8.35 -21.01
CA LEU A 391 -19.99 7.74 -22.28
C LEU A 391 -19.05 8.61 -23.11
N SER A 392 -19.27 9.91 -23.17
CA SER A 392 -18.36 10.86 -23.82
C SER A 392 -18.71 12.30 -23.42
N ALA A 393 -17.84 13.25 -23.79
CA ALA A 393 -18.13 14.68 -23.61
C ALA A 393 -19.34 15.18 -24.43
N ASP A 394 -19.69 14.51 -25.53
CA ASP A 394 -20.85 14.84 -26.37
C ASP A 394 -22.13 14.16 -25.86
N GLU A 395 -22.01 13.10 -25.05
CA GLU A 395 -23.10 12.28 -24.52
C GLU A 395 -23.06 12.19 -22.99
N LEU A 396 -22.94 13.34 -22.31
CA LEU A 396 -22.92 13.41 -20.84
C LEU A 396 -24.19 12.86 -20.16
N GLY A 397 -25.29 12.70 -20.89
CA GLY A 397 -26.51 12.08 -20.34
C GLY A 397 -26.43 10.55 -20.20
N THR A 398 -25.45 9.91 -20.83
CA THR A 398 -25.29 8.45 -20.82
C THR A 398 -24.15 8.07 -19.88
N LEU A 399 -24.46 7.32 -18.83
CA LEU A 399 -23.46 6.81 -17.87
C LEU A 399 -23.00 5.43 -18.29
N VAL A 400 -21.68 5.18 -18.25
CA VAL A 400 -21.11 3.86 -18.55
C VAL A 400 -20.78 3.09 -17.27
N ALA A 401 -20.30 3.77 -16.23
CA ALA A 401 -20.01 3.16 -14.95
C ALA A 401 -20.35 4.13 -13.79
N GLN A 402 -20.77 3.58 -12.65
CA GLN A 402 -21.15 4.34 -11.46
C GLN A 402 -20.86 3.54 -10.18
N GLY A 403 -20.56 4.23 -9.08
CA GLY A 403 -20.41 3.58 -7.78
C GLY A 403 -20.43 4.55 -6.60
N ASP A 404 -21.05 4.14 -5.50
CA ASP A 404 -21.04 4.88 -4.24
C ASP A 404 -19.64 4.85 -3.58
N ILE A 405 -19.28 5.96 -2.92
CA ILE A 405 -17.97 6.11 -2.25
C ILE A 405 -18.13 6.61 -0.80
N GLY A 406 -17.06 6.52 -0.03
CA GLY A 406 -17.00 7.04 1.32
C GLY A 406 -18.04 6.40 2.24
N GLN A 407 -18.88 7.22 2.84
CA GLN A 407 -19.95 6.78 3.76
C GLN A 407 -21.06 6.00 3.06
N ASN A 408 -21.18 6.13 1.75
CA ASN A 408 -22.19 5.44 0.96
C ASN A 408 -21.75 4.05 0.52
N GLU A 409 -20.50 3.67 0.71
CA GLU A 409 -20.06 2.31 0.37
C GLU A 409 -20.92 1.26 1.10
N LEU A 410 -21.24 0.16 0.42
CA LEU A 410 -21.93 -0.98 1.03
C LEU A 410 -20.96 -1.78 1.90
N THR A 411 -21.42 -2.24 3.07
CA THR A 411 -20.61 -3.07 3.98
C THR A 411 -20.48 -4.51 3.49
N GLY A 412 -21.37 -4.92 2.57
CA GLY A 412 -21.57 -6.30 2.13
C GLY A 412 -22.63 -7.05 2.95
N GLU A 413 -23.08 -6.50 4.08
CA GLU A 413 -24.26 -7.03 4.78
C GLU A 413 -25.53 -6.70 4.00
N SER A 414 -26.36 -7.72 3.73
CA SER A 414 -27.65 -7.54 3.09
C SER A 414 -28.65 -8.62 3.49
N LYS A 415 -29.95 -8.34 3.37
CA LYS A 415 -31.04 -9.31 3.51
C LYS A 415 -32.00 -9.20 2.33
N GLU A 416 -32.29 -10.34 1.71
CA GLU A 416 -33.14 -10.46 0.53
C GLU A 416 -34.51 -11.04 0.92
N TYR A 417 -35.56 -10.57 0.26
CA TYR A 417 -36.93 -11.03 0.44
C TYR A 417 -37.62 -11.21 -0.91
N GLU A 418 -38.45 -12.24 -1.01
CA GLU A 418 -39.20 -12.58 -2.22
C GLU A 418 -40.45 -11.71 -2.39
N LEU A 419 -40.73 -11.27 -3.61
CA LEU A 419 -41.93 -10.55 -4.01
C LEU A 419 -42.77 -11.42 -4.95
N ALA A 420 -43.86 -11.95 -4.41
CA ALA A 420 -44.78 -12.80 -5.15
C ALA A 420 -45.68 -12.00 -6.11
N SER A 421 -46.01 -12.61 -7.24
CA SER A 421 -46.94 -12.05 -8.22
C SER A 421 -48.35 -11.88 -7.67
N VAL A 422 -49.01 -10.75 -7.96
CA VAL A 422 -50.39 -10.48 -7.52
C VAL A 422 -51.38 -10.43 -8.69
N SER A 423 -51.47 -9.31 -9.42
CA SER A 423 -52.44 -9.18 -10.52
C SER A 423 -51.97 -9.79 -11.84
N ASN A 424 -50.67 -10.05 -11.99
CA ASN A 424 -50.07 -10.61 -13.18
C ASN A 424 -49.04 -11.69 -12.79
N ALA A 425 -49.33 -12.95 -13.10
CA ALA A 425 -48.48 -14.09 -12.76
C ALA A 425 -47.09 -14.08 -13.43
N SER A 426 -46.87 -13.18 -14.40
CA SER A 426 -45.56 -12.99 -15.02
C SER A 426 -44.70 -11.94 -14.33
N ILE A 427 -45.23 -11.19 -13.36
CA ILE A 427 -44.49 -10.17 -12.61
C ILE A 427 -44.21 -10.69 -11.20
N PHE A 428 -42.95 -10.93 -10.88
CA PHE A 428 -42.45 -11.37 -9.57
C PHE A 428 -40.98 -10.93 -9.46
N GLY A 429 -40.39 -11.02 -8.28
CA GLY A 429 -38.98 -10.67 -8.13
C GLY A 429 -38.53 -10.66 -6.69
N ILE A 430 -37.51 -9.87 -6.40
CA ILE A 430 -36.90 -9.77 -5.08
C ILE A 430 -36.81 -8.31 -4.62
N VAL A 431 -36.66 -8.14 -3.31
CA VAL A 431 -36.18 -6.90 -2.70
C VAL A 431 -34.98 -7.21 -1.83
N ASN A 432 -33.91 -6.44 -1.98
CA ASN A 432 -32.69 -6.53 -1.19
C ASN A 432 -32.52 -5.28 -0.33
N PHE A 433 -32.30 -5.47 0.96
CA PHE A 433 -31.86 -4.43 1.89
C PHE A 433 -30.36 -4.60 2.09
N ALA A 434 -29.55 -3.62 1.66
CA ALA A 434 -28.10 -3.63 1.85
C ALA A 434 -27.67 -2.51 2.81
N GLU A 435 -26.76 -2.83 3.72
CA GLU A 435 -26.21 -1.88 4.69
C GLU A 435 -25.11 -1.01 4.06
N ARG A 436 -25.20 0.29 4.29
CA ARG A 436 -24.13 1.26 3.98
C ARG A 436 -23.23 1.48 5.18
N VAL A 437 -21.99 1.95 4.96
CA VAL A 437 -21.01 2.25 6.01
C VAL A 437 -21.54 3.25 7.06
N ASN A 438 -22.39 4.19 6.66
CA ASN A 438 -23.05 5.13 7.58
C ASN A 438 -24.23 4.52 8.40
N GLY A 439 -24.57 3.25 8.17
CA GLY A 439 -25.68 2.53 8.81
C GLY A 439 -27.03 2.71 8.11
N GLU A 440 -27.13 3.50 7.04
CA GLU A 440 -28.35 3.63 6.24
C GLU A 440 -28.59 2.38 5.39
N THR A 441 -29.80 2.24 4.85
CA THR A 441 -30.18 1.08 4.03
C THR A 441 -30.41 1.47 2.59
N LEU A 442 -29.68 0.84 1.67
CA LEU A 442 -30.06 0.81 0.27
C LEU A 442 -31.10 -0.30 0.06
N VAL A 443 -32.31 0.09 -0.35
CA VAL A 443 -33.36 -0.84 -0.74
C VAL A 443 -33.38 -0.94 -2.26
N THR A 444 -33.13 -2.14 -2.79
CA THR A 444 -33.20 -2.44 -4.22
C THR A 444 -34.36 -3.39 -4.48
N ILE A 445 -35.27 -3.04 -5.39
CA ILE A 445 -36.33 -3.94 -5.86
C ILE A 445 -36.01 -4.32 -7.30
N ASP A 446 -35.97 -5.61 -7.59
CA ASP A 446 -35.76 -6.15 -8.94
C ASP A 446 -36.93 -7.08 -9.30
N LEU A 447 -37.71 -6.68 -10.30
CA LEU A 447 -38.87 -7.40 -10.81
C LEU A 447 -38.63 -7.91 -12.22
N GLU A 448 -39.01 -9.17 -12.45
CA GLU A 448 -39.11 -9.73 -13.79
C GLU A 448 -40.49 -9.47 -14.40
N GLY A 449 -40.55 -9.42 -15.74
CA GLY A 449 -41.81 -9.40 -16.48
C GLY A 449 -42.59 -8.09 -16.47
N THR A 450 -41.98 -6.99 -16.00
CA THR A 450 -42.49 -5.62 -16.16
C THR A 450 -42.50 -5.19 -17.64
N THR A 451 -43.15 -4.07 -17.94
CA THR A 451 -43.26 -3.55 -19.32
C THR A 451 -42.60 -2.18 -19.45
N ASP A 452 -41.77 -2.01 -20.48
CA ASP A 452 -41.07 -0.76 -20.79
C ASP A 452 -42.04 0.43 -20.94
N GLY A 453 -41.71 1.53 -20.26
CA GLY A 453 -42.51 2.75 -20.18
C GLY A 453 -43.57 2.79 -19.09
N ASP A 454 -43.76 1.72 -18.30
CA ASP A 454 -44.58 1.74 -17.09
C ASP A 454 -43.74 2.19 -15.87
N ASP A 455 -44.37 2.91 -14.94
CA ASP A 455 -43.78 3.24 -13.63
C ASP A 455 -44.62 2.58 -12.53
N HIS A 456 -43.99 1.81 -11.66
CA HIS A 456 -44.68 1.00 -10.66
C HIS A 456 -44.36 1.47 -9.22
N PRO A 457 -45.18 2.35 -8.60
CA PRO A 457 -44.93 2.85 -7.26
C PRO A 457 -44.78 1.73 -6.23
N ALA A 458 -43.84 1.87 -5.30
CA ALA A 458 -43.52 0.90 -4.26
C ALA A 458 -43.41 1.54 -2.87
N HIS A 459 -43.93 0.84 -1.86
CA HIS A 459 -43.89 1.29 -0.47
C HIS A 459 -43.83 0.12 0.50
N ILE A 460 -43.26 0.34 1.69
CA ILE A 460 -43.31 -0.59 2.81
C ILE A 460 -44.48 -0.21 3.73
N HIS A 461 -45.33 -1.17 4.04
CA HIS A 461 -46.45 -1.06 4.96
C HIS A 461 -46.13 -1.77 6.28
N MET A 462 -46.75 -1.33 7.38
CA MET A 462 -46.71 -1.99 8.69
C MET A 462 -47.61 -3.24 8.73
N GLY A 463 -47.17 -4.30 9.41
CA GLY A 463 -47.89 -5.57 9.47
C GLY A 463 -47.40 -6.54 8.40
N ASN A 464 -48.19 -7.59 8.13
CA ASN A 464 -47.89 -8.59 7.11
C ASN A 464 -48.93 -8.63 5.97
N VAL A 465 -48.59 -9.27 4.87
CA VAL A 465 -49.43 -9.41 3.66
C VAL A 465 -50.78 -10.04 4.01
N ALA A 466 -50.78 -11.06 4.87
CA ALA A 466 -51.98 -11.77 5.29
C ALA A 466 -53.02 -10.88 5.98
N ASN A 467 -52.58 -9.80 6.64
CA ASN A 467 -53.43 -8.87 7.40
C ASN A 467 -53.58 -7.49 6.75
N ALA A 468 -53.16 -7.32 5.49
CA ALA A 468 -53.26 -6.07 4.75
C ALA A 468 -54.71 -5.50 4.70
N PRO A 469 -54.90 -4.16 4.66
CA PRO A 469 -53.87 -3.14 4.49
C PRO A 469 -53.32 -2.54 5.80
N GLY A 470 -52.00 -2.41 5.87
CA GLY A 470 -51.28 -1.65 6.88
C GLY A 470 -51.03 -0.19 6.50
N ALA A 471 -50.61 0.64 7.46
CA ALA A 471 -50.16 2.00 7.19
C ALA A 471 -48.82 1.99 6.44
N ILE A 472 -48.61 2.93 5.51
CA ILE A 472 -47.32 3.09 4.83
C ILE A 472 -46.31 3.67 5.81
N ILE A 473 -45.20 2.98 6.02
CA ILE A 473 -44.16 3.35 6.97
C ILE A 473 -42.85 3.77 6.30
N VAL A 474 -42.58 3.32 5.07
CA VAL A 474 -41.45 3.79 4.26
C VAL A 474 -41.91 3.97 2.82
N SER A 475 -41.49 5.06 2.19
CA SER A 475 -41.75 5.31 0.76
C SER A 475 -40.49 4.98 -0.06
N LEU A 476 -40.63 4.17 -1.12
CA LEU A 476 -39.49 3.65 -1.89
C LEU A 476 -39.39 4.19 -3.33
N GLY A 477 -40.31 5.02 -3.82
CA GLY A 477 -40.28 5.46 -5.22
C GLY A 477 -41.02 4.49 -6.15
N SER A 478 -40.62 4.39 -7.42
CA SER A 478 -41.28 3.55 -8.43
C SER A 478 -40.29 2.63 -9.13
N VAL A 479 -40.64 1.36 -9.29
CA VAL A 479 -39.91 0.41 -10.17
C VAL A 479 -40.10 0.86 -11.62
N ASP A 480 -39.00 1.10 -12.31
CA ASP A 480 -39.00 1.44 -13.73
C ASP A 480 -39.33 0.18 -14.53
N GLY A 481 -40.37 0.24 -15.36
CA GLY A 481 -40.90 -0.94 -16.04
C GLY A 481 -39.99 -1.50 -17.14
N GLY A 482 -39.06 -0.68 -17.67
CA GLY A 482 -38.10 -1.09 -18.69
C GLY A 482 -36.94 -1.89 -18.11
N SER A 483 -36.36 -1.42 -17.01
CA SER A 483 -35.30 -2.13 -16.27
C SER A 483 -35.84 -3.19 -15.31
N GLY A 484 -37.09 -3.03 -14.85
CA GLY A 484 -37.66 -3.84 -13.78
C GLY A 484 -37.08 -3.50 -12.40
N SER A 485 -36.28 -2.44 -12.27
CA SER A 485 -35.50 -2.16 -11.06
C SER A 485 -35.86 -0.82 -10.42
N LEU A 486 -35.58 -0.71 -9.12
CA LEU A 486 -35.66 0.50 -8.31
C LEU A 486 -34.59 0.43 -7.24
N GLN A 487 -33.95 1.57 -6.96
CA GLN A 487 -33.10 1.75 -5.79
C GLN A 487 -33.57 2.94 -4.97
N THR A 488 -33.55 2.82 -3.64
CA THR A 488 -33.84 3.92 -2.72
C THR A 488 -32.99 3.85 -1.48
N ASN A 489 -32.35 4.97 -1.15
CA ASN A 489 -31.69 5.15 0.14
C ASN A 489 -32.74 5.47 1.21
N VAL A 490 -32.84 4.62 2.24
CA VAL A 490 -33.77 4.78 3.35
C VAL A 490 -33.02 5.18 4.61
N THR A 491 -33.37 6.37 5.12
CA THR A 491 -32.73 6.99 6.29
C THR A 491 -33.71 7.23 7.44
N ALA A 492 -35.01 7.26 7.15
CA ALA A 492 -36.07 7.49 8.12
C ALA A 492 -37.40 6.87 7.68
N LEU A 493 -38.26 6.62 8.67
CA LEU A 493 -39.66 6.28 8.45
C LEU A 493 -40.44 7.49 7.89
N ASN A 494 -41.64 7.26 7.37
CA ASN A 494 -42.56 8.32 6.99
C ASN A 494 -42.96 9.17 8.22
N GLY A 495 -43.02 10.49 8.03
CA GLY A 495 -43.44 11.43 9.04
C GLY A 495 -44.90 11.23 9.46
N LEU A 496 -45.24 11.59 10.70
CA LEU A 496 -46.63 11.52 11.20
C LEU A 496 -47.59 12.45 10.44
N ASP A 497 -47.05 13.43 9.71
CA ASP A 497 -47.77 14.33 8.81
C ASP A 497 -47.95 13.76 7.38
N GLY A 498 -47.45 12.54 7.13
CA GLY A 498 -47.54 11.83 5.86
C GLY A 498 -46.44 12.21 4.86
N LEU A 499 -45.43 13.00 5.27
CA LEU A 499 -44.28 13.28 4.43
C LEU A 499 -43.35 12.07 4.35
N ALA A 500 -42.97 11.70 3.14
CA ALA A 500 -42.13 10.52 2.87
C ALA A 500 -40.78 10.63 3.57
N ASN A 501 -40.39 9.59 4.31
CA ASN A 501 -39.05 9.42 4.92
C ASN A 501 -38.52 10.65 5.69
N THR A 502 -39.37 11.32 6.48
CA THR A 502 -39.00 12.49 7.31
C THR A 502 -39.28 12.30 8.81
N GLY A 503 -39.72 11.10 9.17
CA GLY A 503 -40.08 10.70 10.53
C GLY A 503 -38.86 10.32 11.36
N ASP A 504 -39.05 9.30 12.21
CA ASP A 504 -37.96 8.79 13.04
C ASP A 504 -36.89 8.13 12.15
N ALA A 505 -35.61 8.43 12.43
CA ALA A 505 -34.49 7.82 11.74
C ALA A 505 -34.51 6.31 11.93
N ILE A 506 -34.16 5.58 10.87
CA ILE A 506 -34.08 4.12 10.85
C ILE A 506 -32.79 3.71 10.18
N ASP A 507 -32.02 2.86 10.85
CA ASP A 507 -30.80 2.26 10.33
C ASP A 507 -31.11 0.87 9.73
N TYR A 508 -30.09 0.24 9.16
CA TYR A 508 -30.18 -1.11 8.60
C TYR A 508 -30.74 -2.14 9.58
N ALA A 509 -30.24 -2.17 10.82
CA ALA A 509 -30.75 -3.06 11.84
C ALA A 509 -32.25 -2.83 12.11
N GLY A 510 -32.69 -1.57 12.14
CA GLY A 510 -34.08 -1.21 12.26
C GLY A 510 -34.92 -1.64 11.06
N MET A 511 -34.41 -1.48 9.83
CA MET A 511 -35.07 -1.92 8.60
C MET A 511 -35.27 -3.43 8.55
N VAL A 512 -34.24 -4.21 8.91
CA VAL A 512 -34.32 -5.68 8.97
C VAL A 512 -35.24 -6.17 10.10
N ALA A 513 -35.40 -5.40 11.17
CA ALA A 513 -36.30 -5.73 12.28
C ALA A 513 -37.74 -5.22 12.09
N ILE A 514 -38.07 -4.61 10.95
CA ILE A 514 -39.37 -3.97 10.75
C ILE A 514 -40.48 -5.02 10.63
N ASP A 515 -41.60 -4.81 11.33
CA ASP A 515 -42.84 -5.58 11.13
C ASP A 515 -43.53 -4.99 9.89
N GLY A 516 -43.12 -5.43 8.69
CA GLY A 516 -43.61 -4.85 7.45
C GLY A 516 -43.80 -5.79 6.26
N TYR A 517 -44.42 -5.24 5.21
CA TYR A 517 -44.57 -5.88 3.90
C TYR A 517 -44.49 -4.85 2.79
N ILE A 518 -43.97 -5.23 1.62
CA ILE A 518 -43.83 -4.36 0.46
C ILE A 518 -45.01 -4.56 -0.49
N ASN A 519 -45.53 -3.46 -1.01
CA ASN A 519 -46.46 -3.42 -2.12
C ASN A 519 -45.81 -2.74 -3.32
N VAL A 520 -45.95 -3.34 -4.50
CA VAL A 520 -45.67 -2.71 -5.78
C VAL A 520 -46.97 -2.57 -6.58
N HIS A 521 -47.28 -1.35 -6.99
CA HIS A 521 -48.53 -0.98 -7.65
C HIS A 521 -48.39 -1.03 -9.18
N LEU A 522 -49.50 -1.24 -9.90
CA LEU A 522 -49.52 -1.28 -11.36
C LEU A 522 -49.08 0.05 -11.99
N SER A 523 -49.59 1.18 -11.48
CA SER A 523 -49.19 2.52 -11.93
C SER A 523 -49.67 3.59 -10.97
N ILE A 524 -49.21 4.83 -11.14
CA ILE A 524 -49.67 5.98 -10.37
C ILE A 524 -51.17 6.28 -10.56
N ASP A 525 -51.74 5.93 -11.71
CA ASP A 525 -53.17 6.09 -12.01
C ASP A 525 -54.01 4.91 -11.49
N GLU A 526 -53.38 3.74 -11.27
CA GLU A 526 -54.02 2.49 -10.85
C GLU A 526 -53.43 1.93 -9.55
N LEU A 527 -53.21 2.79 -8.55
CA LEU A 527 -52.69 2.42 -7.22
C LEU A 527 -53.53 1.36 -6.47
N ALA A 528 -54.76 1.07 -6.88
CA ALA A 528 -55.54 -0.02 -6.28
C ALA A 528 -55.14 -1.41 -6.77
N THR A 529 -54.40 -1.50 -7.87
CA THR A 529 -53.96 -2.76 -8.48
C THR A 529 -52.51 -3.02 -8.07
N LEU A 530 -52.26 -4.16 -7.42
CA LEU A 530 -50.92 -4.59 -7.03
C LEU A 530 -50.37 -5.59 -8.05
N ILE A 531 -49.11 -5.43 -8.44
CA ILE A 531 -48.43 -6.34 -9.37
C ILE A 531 -47.51 -7.32 -8.66
N ALA A 532 -46.86 -6.89 -7.57
CA ALA A 532 -46.01 -7.72 -6.73
C ALA A 532 -46.16 -7.32 -5.25
N GLN A 533 -46.01 -8.29 -4.35
CA GLN A 533 -46.13 -8.08 -2.90
C GLN A 533 -45.33 -9.15 -2.13
N GLY A 534 -44.76 -8.81 -0.97
CA GLY A 534 -44.07 -9.77 -0.10
C GLY A 534 -43.86 -9.21 1.31
N ASP A 535 -43.78 -10.09 2.31
CA ASP A 535 -43.41 -9.71 3.68
C ASP A 535 -41.91 -9.37 3.76
N VAL A 536 -41.56 -8.41 4.61
CA VAL A 536 -40.17 -7.96 4.82
C VAL A 536 -39.88 -7.76 6.30
N GLY A 537 -38.59 -7.69 6.64
CA GLY A 537 -38.14 -7.56 8.01
C GLY A 537 -38.56 -8.74 8.89
N ALA A 538 -39.09 -8.46 10.08
CA ALA A 538 -39.48 -9.47 11.07
C ALA A 538 -40.65 -10.37 10.62
N ASN A 539 -41.47 -9.95 9.65
CA ASN A 539 -42.62 -10.73 9.18
C ASN A 539 -42.29 -11.67 8.04
N ALA A 540 -41.23 -11.38 7.29
CA ALA A 540 -40.76 -12.31 6.27
C ALA A 540 -40.31 -13.64 6.89
N ASP A 541 -39.89 -13.60 8.15
CA ASP A 541 -39.52 -14.77 8.94
C ASP A 541 -40.75 -15.48 9.55
N ASP A 542 -42.00 -15.02 9.33
CA ASP A 542 -43.23 -15.55 9.96
C ASP A 542 -44.03 -16.49 9.02
N ASP A 543 -43.68 -16.59 7.73
CA ASP A 543 -44.19 -17.58 6.77
C ASP A 543 -43.26 -18.79 6.59
N GLU A 544 -42.12 -18.79 7.29
CA GLU A 544 -41.32 -19.99 7.52
C GLU A 544 -41.51 -20.43 8.98
N GLU A 545 -42.44 -21.37 9.20
CA GLU A 545 -42.24 -22.31 10.32
C GLU A 545 -40.86 -22.95 10.12
N ASP A 546 -39.86 -22.48 10.87
CA ASP A 546 -38.59 -23.14 11.16
C ASP A 546 -37.96 -23.91 9.97
N ASP A 547 -37.18 -23.25 9.11
CA ASP A 547 -36.14 -23.95 8.35
C ASP A 547 -34.76 -23.26 8.41
N ASP A 548 -34.55 -22.35 9.39
CA ASP A 548 -33.20 -21.98 9.86
C ASP A 548 -33.00 -22.22 11.37
N GLU A 549 -33.67 -23.25 11.90
CA GLU A 549 -33.26 -23.93 13.13
C GLU A 549 -32.82 -25.38 12.81
N ASP A 550 -31.85 -25.57 11.91
CA ASP A 550 -31.01 -26.79 11.90
C ASP A 550 -29.83 -26.70 10.92
N ALA A 551 -29.01 -25.65 10.99
CA ALA A 551 -27.60 -25.82 10.62
C ALA A 551 -26.97 -26.80 11.62
N VAL A 552 -27.17 -28.10 11.38
CA VAL A 552 -26.66 -29.16 12.25
C VAL A 552 -25.16 -29.25 12.05
N ASN A 553 -24.44 -28.62 12.99
CA ASN A 553 -22.99 -28.74 13.08
C ASN A 553 -22.60 -29.99 13.88
N PHE A 554 -21.62 -30.71 13.36
CA PHE A 554 -20.89 -31.76 14.05
C PHE A 554 -19.46 -31.28 14.35
N ASP A 555 -19.08 -31.24 15.62
CA ASP A 555 -17.69 -31.06 16.00
C ASP A 555 -16.96 -32.40 15.86
N VAL A 556 -15.94 -32.44 15.01
CA VAL A 556 -15.20 -33.67 14.67
C VAL A 556 -13.79 -33.59 15.20
N THR A 557 -13.51 -34.35 16.26
CA THR A 557 -12.16 -34.53 16.84
C THR A 557 -11.66 -35.95 16.60
N ASN A 558 -10.46 -36.31 17.09
CA ASN A 558 -9.92 -37.66 16.97
C ASN A 558 -9.41 -38.24 18.30
N THR A 559 -9.52 -39.56 18.44
CA THR A 559 -8.84 -40.32 19.51
C THR A 559 -7.67 -41.10 18.92
N GLY A 560 -6.48 -40.48 18.95
CA GLY A 560 -5.28 -41.02 18.32
C GLY A 560 -5.55 -41.36 16.85
N THR A 561 -5.17 -42.56 16.42
CA THR A 561 -5.43 -43.09 15.07
C THR A 561 -6.67 -43.99 14.98
N SER A 562 -7.44 -44.09 16.07
CA SER A 562 -8.44 -45.14 16.24
C SER A 562 -9.85 -44.75 15.82
N ALA A 563 -10.25 -43.49 15.98
CA ALA A 563 -11.61 -43.03 15.62
C ALA A 563 -11.69 -41.51 15.46
N TYR A 564 -12.64 -41.07 14.62
CA TYR A 564 -13.23 -39.74 14.77
C TYR A 564 -14.23 -39.75 15.93
N VAL A 565 -14.29 -38.65 16.67
CA VAL A 565 -15.21 -38.42 17.78
C VAL A 565 -16.10 -37.25 17.41
N PHE A 566 -17.42 -37.47 17.45
CA PHE A 566 -18.43 -36.50 17.05
C PHE A 566 -19.21 -36.00 18.27
N ASP A 567 -19.36 -34.69 18.35
CA ASP A 567 -20.31 -33.97 19.19
C ASP A 567 -21.23 -33.12 18.28
N GLY A 568 -22.47 -32.86 18.70
CA GLY A 568 -23.45 -32.14 17.86
C GLY A 568 -24.38 -33.06 17.07
N GLY A 569 -25.45 -32.51 16.48
CA GLY A 569 -26.50 -33.29 15.79
C GLY A 569 -27.11 -34.43 16.63
N GLY A 570 -27.30 -34.18 17.94
CA GLY A 570 -27.80 -35.17 18.89
C GLY A 570 -26.77 -36.19 19.38
N LEU A 571 -25.50 -36.07 18.99
CA LEU A 571 -24.39 -36.92 19.44
C LEU A 571 -23.58 -36.24 20.54
N SER A 572 -23.02 -37.06 21.44
CA SER A 572 -22.07 -36.61 22.46
C SER A 572 -20.93 -37.62 22.60
N ALA A 573 -19.71 -37.16 22.31
CA ALA A 573 -18.45 -37.91 22.28
C ALA A 573 -18.58 -39.27 21.57
N ALA A 574 -19.35 -39.33 20.48
CA ALA A 574 -19.64 -40.57 19.77
C ALA A 574 -18.45 -40.98 18.89
N SER A 575 -17.96 -42.20 19.09
CA SER A 575 -16.81 -42.72 18.34
C SER A 575 -17.25 -43.44 17.07
N ASN A 576 -16.84 -42.92 15.90
CA ASN A 576 -17.21 -43.42 14.58
C ASN A 576 -18.72 -43.76 14.41
N PRO A 577 -19.64 -42.85 14.76
CA PRO A 577 -21.07 -43.11 14.66
C PRO A 577 -21.54 -43.27 13.21
N ASN A 578 -22.64 -43.97 13.01
CA ASN A 578 -23.42 -43.77 11.79
C ASN A 578 -24.30 -42.53 11.99
N ILE A 579 -24.32 -41.64 11.01
CA ILE A 579 -25.02 -40.36 11.06
C ILE A 579 -26.10 -40.38 9.98
N SER A 580 -27.30 -39.90 10.30
CA SER A 580 -28.37 -39.73 9.31
C SER A 580 -28.40 -38.29 8.83
N LEU A 581 -28.44 -38.09 7.52
CA LEU A 581 -28.55 -36.77 6.88
C LEU A 581 -29.74 -36.78 5.93
N GLU A 582 -30.38 -35.63 5.74
CA GLU A 582 -31.57 -35.49 4.89
C GLU A 582 -31.23 -34.76 3.59
N ARG A 583 -31.78 -35.21 2.47
CA ARG A 583 -31.66 -34.54 1.17
C ARG A 583 -32.28 -33.13 1.24
N GLY A 584 -31.61 -32.17 0.62
CA GLY A 584 -32.02 -30.76 0.61
C GLY A 584 -31.46 -29.94 1.79
N LYS A 585 -30.93 -30.57 2.84
CA LYS A 585 -30.38 -29.88 4.02
C LYS A 585 -28.87 -29.68 3.95
N THR A 586 -28.38 -28.66 4.65
CA THR A 586 -26.95 -28.36 4.79
C THR A 586 -26.44 -28.74 6.18
N TYR A 587 -25.34 -29.48 6.22
CA TYR A 587 -24.66 -29.91 7.45
C TYR A 587 -23.23 -29.41 7.47
N THR A 588 -22.73 -28.99 8.62
CA THR A 588 -21.32 -28.62 8.79
C THR A 588 -20.59 -29.62 9.68
N PHE A 589 -19.32 -29.84 9.36
CA PHE A 589 -18.40 -30.64 10.17
C PHE A 589 -17.22 -29.75 10.54
N THR A 590 -17.19 -29.28 11.78
CA THR A 590 -16.07 -28.51 12.32
C THR A 590 -14.97 -29.47 12.71
N VAL A 591 -14.01 -29.68 11.81
CA VAL A 591 -12.93 -30.66 11.97
C VAL A 591 -11.78 -30.03 12.76
N ASN A 592 -11.42 -30.67 13.87
CA ASN A 592 -10.22 -30.39 14.64
C ASN A 592 -9.48 -31.72 14.91
N ALA A 593 -8.93 -32.27 13.83
CA ALA A 593 -8.30 -33.59 13.80
C ALA A 593 -7.01 -33.56 12.97
N SER A 594 -6.07 -32.68 13.34
CA SER A 594 -4.78 -32.51 12.65
C SER A 594 -4.07 -33.85 12.42
N GLY A 595 -3.69 -34.15 11.17
CA GLY A 595 -3.11 -35.43 10.75
C GLY A 595 -4.14 -36.48 10.32
N HIS A 596 -5.44 -36.14 10.35
CA HIS A 596 -6.55 -37.03 10.01
C HIS A 596 -7.54 -36.35 9.05
N PRO A 597 -7.27 -36.34 7.72
CA PRO A 597 -8.15 -35.76 6.70
C PRO A 597 -9.55 -36.36 6.69
N PHE A 598 -10.59 -35.53 6.85
CA PHE A 598 -11.99 -35.94 6.88
C PHE A 598 -12.62 -35.92 5.48
N PHE A 599 -12.79 -37.10 4.87
CA PHE A 599 -13.40 -37.21 3.54
C PHE A 599 -14.81 -37.78 3.57
N ILE A 600 -15.74 -37.17 2.83
CA ILE A 600 -17.03 -37.74 2.43
C ILE A 600 -16.86 -38.51 1.10
N LYS A 601 -17.38 -39.74 1.03
CA LYS A 601 -17.03 -40.72 -0.01
C LYS A 601 -18.20 -41.61 -0.42
N THR A 602 -18.18 -42.06 -1.67
CA THR A 602 -19.16 -43.04 -2.21
C THR A 602 -18.81 -44.50 -1.90
N THR A 603 -17.58 -44.78 -1.47
CA THR A 603 -17.13 -46.12 -1.06
C THR A 603 -16.19 -46.01 0.13
N GLN A 604 -16.46 -46.79 1.17
CA GLN A 604 -15.65 -46.84 2.38
C GLN A 604 -14.21 -47.31 2.08
N GLY A 605 -13.22 -46.56 2.55
CA GLY A 605 -11.80 -46.92 2.40
C GLY A 605 -10.84 -45.80 2.79
N ASN A 606 -9.64 -46.16 3.25
CA ASN A 606 -8.60 -45.26 3.78
C ASN A 606 -7.62 -44.77 2.72
N THR A 607 -8.17 -44.14 1.68
CA THR A 607 -7.44 -43.35 0.67
C THR A 607 -8.31 -42.14 0.31
N ASN A 608 -7.86 -41.26 -0.58
CA ASN A 608 -8.68 -40.19 -1.13
C ASN A 608 -9.52 -40.60 -2.37
N ALA A 609 -9.41 -41.85 -2.83
CA ALA A 609 -10.19 -42.33 -3.97
C ALA A 609 -11.68 -42.44 -3.61
N ASN A 610 -12.59 -42.19 -4.57
CA ASN A 610 -14.05 -42.20 -4.39
C ASN A 610 -14.58 -41.07 -3.49
N ALA A 611 -13.89 -39.92 -3.44
CA ALA A 611 -14.42 -38.71 -2.82
C ALA A 611 -15.75 -38.31 -3.48
N TYR A 612 -16.74 -37.95 -2.67
CA TYR A 612 -18.02 -37.40 -3.10
C TYR A 612 -17.96 -35.88 -2.88
N ASN A 613 -17.95 -35.10 -3.96
CA ASN A 613 -17.77 -33.65 -3.90
C ASN A 613 -19.02 -32.87 -4.30
N ASP A 614 -20.08 -33.55 -4.75
CA ASP A 614 -21.34 -32.91 -5.11
C ASP A 614 -22.03 -32.41 -3.84
N GLY A 615 -22.22 -31.09 -3.73
CA GLY A 615 -22.70 -30.42 -2.53
C GLY A 615 -21.70 -30.35 -1.36
N VAL A 616 -20.44 -30.76 -1.52
CA VAL A 616 -19.42 -30.75 -0.44
C VAL A 616 -18.35 -29.70 -0.68
N THR A 617 -18.10 -28.83 0.30
CA THR A 617 -16.96 -27.89 0.30
C THR A 617 -15.89 -28.34 1.29
N ASN A 618 -14.61 -28.04 0.98
CA ASN A 618 -13.44 -28.39 1.82
C ASN A 618 -13.30 -29.89 2.14
N ASN A 619 -13.74 -30.78 1.23
CA ASN A 619 -13.66 -32.23 1.44
C ASN A 619 -12.20 -32.69 1.63
N GLY A 620 -11.90 -33.34 2.75
CA GLY A 620 -10.54 -33.73 3.14
C GLY A 620 -9.86 -32.81 4.14
N GLU A 621 -10.54 -31.78 4.65
CA GLU A 621 -10.02 -30.89 5.68
C GLU A 621 -9.62 -31.66 6.96
N GLN A 622 -8.56 -31.20 7.63
CA GLN A 622 -8.10 -31.79 8.91
C GLN A 622 -8.16 -30.76 10.05
N THR A 623 -8.23 -29.47 9.73
CA THR A 623 -8.49 -28.40 10.70
C THR A 623 -9.24 -27.26 10.00
N GLY A 624 -10.54 -27.16 10.23
CA GLY A 624 -11.44 -26.24 9.52
C GLY A 624 -12.82 -26.85 9.31
N THR A 625 -13.68 -26.17 8.55
CA THR A 625 -15.06 -26.59 8.36
C THR A 625 -15.25 -27.25 7.00
N VAL A 626 -15.78 -28.48 7.00
CA VAL A 626 -16.33 -29.15 5.81
C VAL A 626 -17.84 -28.91 5.81
N SER A 627 -18.38 -28.34 4.73
CA SER A 627 -19.84 -28.19 4.57
C SER A 627 -20.37 -29.21 3.57
N PHE A 628 -21.56 -29.75 3.83
CA PHE A 628 -22.25 -30.67 2.95
C PHE A 628 -23.74 -30.30 2.83
N THR A 629 -24.10 -29.67 1.71
CA THR A 629 -25.48 -29.52 1.25
C THR A 629 -25.87 -30.78 0.50
N VAL A 630 -26.73 -31.62 1.08
CA VAL A 630 -27.05 -32.95 0.55
C VAL A 630 -27.90 -32.83 -0.71
N PRO A 631 -27.41 -33.20 -1.91
CA PRO A 631 -28.19 -33.06 -3.14
C PRO A 631 -29.44 -33.95 -3.15
N MET A 632 -30.50 -33.51 -3.82
CA MET A 632 -31.74 -34.29 -3.98
C MET A 632 -31.55 -35.63 -4.72
N ASN A 633 -30.43 -35.79 -5.43
CA ASN A 633 -30.03 -37.02 -6.12
C ASN A 633 -28.91 -37.80 -5.40
N ALA A 634 -28.55 -37.43 -4.16
CA ALA A 634 -27.50 -38.10 -3.40
C ALA A 634 -27.81 -39.60 -3.20
N PRO A 635 -26.82 -40.50 -3.26
CA PRO A 635 -27.02 -41.92 -2.95
C PRO A 635 -27.54 -42.12 -1.52
N ASP A 636 -28.37 -43.14 -1.29
CA ASP A 636 -28.91 -43.49 0.04
C ASP A 636 -27.80 -43.79 1.09
N THR A 637 -26.58 -44.04 0.63
CA THR A 637 -25.44 -44.37 1.49
C THR A 637 -24.18 -43.68 1.00
N LEU A 638 -23.59 -42.88 1.89
CA LEU A 638 -22.24 -42.33 1.77
C LEU A 638 -21.42 -42.74 3.00
N PHE A 639 -20.13 -42.45 2.96
CA PHE A 639 -19.20 -42.77 4.04
C PHE A 639 -18.38 -41.55 4.40
N TYR A 640 -17.96 -41.44 5.65
CA TYR A 640 -16.82 -40.61 6.00
C TYR A 640 -15.61 -41.48 6.37
N ASN A 641 -14.42 -41.03 5.99
CA ASN A 641 -13.17 -41.77 6.17
C ASN A 641 -11.99 -40.84 6.41
N CYS A 642 -11.07 -41.27 7.27
CA CYS A 642 -9.72 -40.72 7.30
C CYS A 642 -8.93 -41.23 6.09
N GLN A 643 -8.17 -40.36 5.44
CA GLN A 643 -7.28 -40.76 4.34
C GLN A 643 -6.19 -41.75 4.77
N PHE A 644 -5.70 -41.66 6.01
CA PHE A 644 -4.51 -42.43 6.42
C PHE A 644 -4.84 -43.63 7.33
N HIS A 645 -5.93 -43.56 8.09
CA HIS A 645 -6.21 -44.50 9.18
C HIS A 645 -7.51 -45.28 8.92
N SER A 646 -7.39 -46.58 8.64
CA SER A 646 -8.53 -47.44 8.27
C SER A 646 -9.59 -47.62 9.34
N SER A 647 -9.24 -47.39 10.61
CA SER A 647 -10.16 -47.45 11.74
C SER A 647 -11.03 -46.20 11.90
N MET A 648 -10.71 -45.08 11.23
CA MET A 648 -11.44 -43.82 11.37
C MET A 648 -12.45 -43.66 10.25
N THR A 649 -13.64 -44.21 10.44
CA THR A 649 -14.68 -44.24 9.40
C THR A 649 -16.06 -44.53 9.98
N GLY A 650 -17.09 -44.01 9.33
CA GLY A 650 -18.49 -44.35 9.59
C GLY A 650 -19.35 -44.14 8.33
N GLN A 651 -20.65 -44.37 8.48
CA GLN A 651 -21.61 -44.28 7.38
C GLN A 651 -22.53 -43.07 7.55
N PHE A 652 -22.79 -42.36 6.46
CA PHE A 652 -23.92 -41.45 6.33
C PHE A 652 -25.11 -42.19 5.71
N ASN A 653 -26.22 -42.25 6.44
CA ASN A 653 -27.49 -42.74 5.93
C ASN A 653 -28.27 -41.54 5.37
N ILE A 654 -28.45 -41.48 4.06
CA ILE A 654 -29.14 -40.36 3.42
C ILE A 654 -30.63 -40.70 3.30
N THR A 655 -31.47 -39.86 3.91
CA THR A 655 -32.94 -39.98 3.91
C THR A 655 -33.59 -38.76 3.27
N GLY A 656 -34.92 -38.78 3.12
CA GLY A 656 -35.68 -37.72 2.44
C GLY A 656 -35.95 -38.03 0.99
#